data_AF-A0A1I4DGD3-F1
#
_entry.id   AF-A0A1I4DGD3-F1
#
_cell.length_a   1.000
_cell.length_b   1.000
_cell.length_c   1.000
_cell.angle_alpha   90.00
_cell.angle_beta   90.00
_cell.angle_gamma   90.00
#
_symmetry.space_group_name_H-M   'P 1'
#
loop_
_entity.id
_entity.type
_entity.pdbx_description
1 polymer ?
#
loop_
_entity_poly.entity_id
_entity_poly.type
_entity_poly.pdbx_seq_one_letter_code
_entity_poly.pdbx_strand_id
1 'polypeptide(L)'
;MLSRWSRRVLPTLIVTLLVGLGLVAVPQASAAPALPSGFVIREQATGQAAYDLTDFAHLPGDGGIITTGKGGKVTWISPAGAVRALATLSVNSDGDLGLVGLAVAPDYATTRTVYLVRSVPTGSGSVFRLARWTVTGSPEPTGLGSERTLLEMPVDYNVHGMTGIVAASDGTLWLSTGDSSDFHGGVYDPRALRALDTNSPYGKVMHLTAAGAGVPSNPYYDAANPNSVRSKVFASGFRSPFRLSLDPSSGLPVVGDVGWETWEELDIVQPGRNYAWPCWEGNHQTGYATAFPAQCGPVNNTPPLWEYHHGGASNQGNSVTGGFVYTGSSYPGEYKGTYFFGDYQGGKIWTLKYDSSGKLTQAPQNPPWATGIGGPVEFDAAPNGDVVYADLLSGTLKRISYQQGNTAPVASAASTTDAATRTVTFDGSGSLDYDGDQLTYSWNFGDGTTGTGRVATHTYAAGTDRYTATLTVRDPLGATGTTTLTVAPSNRSPQLALTTPPGDTFAVGEPIALSATATDAEDGALAVTWTSRELHCPDEATCHSHPGVGATGDSFTVPFPDHPDTRLLVTATVTDSAGVVATQTYTAWPRQHRLTLTSNVPAALQIPSENNANTAMVTEGVTLEVNAAATASDGASAFTGWADGPTDRVRTFKMPANDLTLSAVYATPIEQRYNSDAALRQLVGAPTAPEVIDGGVRYRVYERGRLYWSSQTGVHAVIGQVLVKYLELGGHTRFGAPLTDETGTPDGIGRFNHFIGTPATGTASVYYTPSTGAHAIWGLIREKWAALDWEKGPTGYPATDELITPDGIGRYNHFSKASSIYWTPATGAHGVWGEIRKTWAALDWEKGPMGYPVTDELTTPDGVGRYNHFDKASSIYWTPGTGAHEVYGAIRQRWSALGWERSYLGYPRSGEFTFDGGRRNDFQFGYIQWYPNGTVIDRRW
;
A
#
# COMPACT_ATOMS: atom_id res chain seq x y z
N MET A 1 -3.74 14.44 -66.13
CA MET A 1 -3.06 15.75 -66.13
C MET A 1 -4.04 16.78 -66.67
N LEU A 2 -4.46 17.76 -65.86
CA LEU A 2 -5.56 18.76 -65.98
C LEU A 2 -6.38 18.66 -64.66
N SER A 3 -6.80 19.68 -63.91
CA SER A 3 -6.75 21.15 -63.99
C SER A 3 -6.95 21.73 -62.58
N ARG A 4 -6.34 22.87 -62.26
CA ARG A 4 -6.82 23.80 -61.20
C ARG A 4 -8.14 24.45 -61.67
N TRP A 5 -9.07 24.74 -60.75
CA TRP A 5 -9.68 26.06 -60.52
C TRP A 5 -10.74 26.02 -59.41
N SER A 6 -10.86 27.15 -58.74
CA SER A 6 -11.65 27.53 -57.58
C SER A 6 -13.17 27.56 -57.79
N ARG A 7 -13.96 27.29 -56.72
CA ARG A 7 -15.25 27.95 -56.46
C ARG A 7 -15.49 28.10 -54.95
N ARG A 8 -15.55 29.36 -54.50
CA ARG A 8 -16.16 29.81 -53.24
C ARG A 8 -17.67 29.89 -53.43
N VAL A 9 -18.45 29.36 -52.50
CA VAL A 9 -19.85 29.77 -52.24
C VAL A 9 -20.09 29.65 -50.74
N LEU A 10 -20.42 30.78 -50.10
CA LEU A 10 -20.95 30.91 -48.73
C LEU A 10 -22.29 30.16 -48.60
N PRO A 11 -22.64 29.69 -47.39
CA PRO A 11 -23.82 30.26 -46.74
C PRO A 11 -23.61 30.47 -45.21
N THR A 12 -23.79 31.68 -44.71
CA THR A 12 -25.02 32.21 -44.10
C THR A 12 -25.07 31.96 -42.58
N LEU A 13 -24.63 32.98 -41.84
CA LEU A 13 -25.00 33.20 -40.44
C LEU A 13 -26.54 33.25 -40.33
N ILE A 14 -27.11 32.44 -39.43
CA ILE A 14 -28.37 32.75 -38.77
C ILE A 14 -28.03 33.09 -37.32
N VAL A 15 -28.04 34.40 -37.05
CA VAL A 15 -28.07 34.98 -35.72
C VAL A 15 -29.52 34.95 -35.26
N THR A 16 -29.85 34.09 -34.31
CA THR A 16 -31.05 34.26 -33.49
C THR A 16 -30.65 34.90 -32.18
N LEU A 17 -30.77 36.23 -32.16
CA LEU A 17 -30.69 37.07 -30.97
C LEU A 17 -32.00 36.88 -30.18
N LEU A 18 -31.97 36.10 -29.10
CA LEU A 18 -33.03 36.10 -28.09
C LEU A 18 -32.47 36.77 -26.84
N VAL A 19 -32.84 38.03 -26.67
CA VAL A 19 -32.77 38.75 -25.39
C VAL A 19 -33.70 38.01 -24.43
N GLY A 20 -33.13 37.11 -23.63
CA GLY A 20 -33.79 36.44 -22.52
C GLY A 20 -33.15 36.91 -21.23
N LEU A 21 -33.97 37.38 -20.30
CA LEU A 21 -33.60 37.78 -18.95
C LEU A 21 -32.57 36.82 -18.34
N GLY A 22 -31.61 37.37 -17.62
CA GLY A 22 -30.70 36.62 -16.76
C GLY A 22 -31.48 35.80 -15.73
N LEU A 23 -31.83 34.58 -16.10
CA LEU A 23 -31.87 33.48 -15.17
C LEU A 23 -30.41 33.12 -14.95
N VAL A 24 -29.82 33.68 -13.89
CA VAL A 24 -28.76 33.00 -13.16
C VAL A 24 -29.26 31.56 -13.05
N ALA A 25 -28.60 30.62 -13.73
CA ALA A 25 -28.83 29.22 -13.48
C ALA A 25 -28.51 29.05 -12.00
N VAL A 26 -29.55 29.05 -11.18
CA VAL A 26 -29.45 28.58 -9.80
C VAL A 26 -28.80 27.21 -9.95
N PRO A 27 -27.63 26.97 -9.32
CA PRO A 27 -27.03 25.64 -9.39
C PRO A 27 -28.14 24.67 -9.00
N GLN A 28 -28.46 23.74 -9.90
CA GLN A 28 -29.39 22.67 -9.54
C GLN A 28 -28.85 22.10 -8.24
N ALA A 29 -29.64 22.17 -7.18
CA ALA A 29 -29.29 21.56 -5.92
C ALA A 29 -28.89 20.12 -6.24
N SER A 30 -27.61 19.79 -6.02
CA SER A 30 -27.16 18.40 -6.12
C SER A 30 -28.13 17.57 -5.31
N ALA A 31 -28.62 16.47 -5.89
CA ALA A 31 -29.35 15.51 -5.09
C ALA A 31 -28.49 15.16 -3.87
N ALA A 32 -29.10 15.10 -2.69
CA ALA A 32 -28.39 14.72 -1.49
C ALA A 32 -27.72 13.35 -1.72
N PRO A 33 -26.47 13.15 -1.25
CA PRO A 33 -25.81 11.87 -1.39
C PRO A 33 -26.70 10.74 -0.87
N ALA A 34 -26.86 9.69 -1.66
CA ALA A 34 -27.51 8.47 -1.21
C ALA A 34 -26.42 7.50 -0.73
N LEU A 35 -26.44 7.17 0.56
CA LEU A 35 -25.54 6.26 1.24
C LEU A 35 -26.35 5.14 1.89
N PRO A 36 -25.74 3.98 2.20
CA PRO A 36 -26.41 2.98 3.03
C PRO A 36 -26.71 3.53 4.42
N SER A 37 -27.69 2.92 5.10
CA SER A 37 -28.06 3.32 6.45
C SER A 37 -26.86 3.32 7.41
N GLY A 38 -26.76 4.34 8.25
CA GLY A 38 -25.66 4.54 9.19
C GLY A 38 -24.44 5.23 8.61
N PHE A 39 -24.36 5.51 7.30
CA PHE A 39 -23.24 6.24 6.71
C PHE A 39 -23.56 7.72 6.45
N VAL A 40 -22.60 8.59 6.76
CA VAL A 40 -22.67 10.04 6.51
C VAL A 40 -21.41 10.54 5.83
N ILE A 41 -21.51 11.59 5.02
CA ILE A 41 -20.35 12.30 4.43
C ILE A 41 -20.06 13.55 5.25
N ARG A 42 -18.81 13.69 5.68
CA ARG A 42 -18.25 14.90 6.31
C ARG A 42 -17.27 15.56 5.34
N GLU A 43 -17.38 16.87 5.20
CA GLU A 43 -16.52 17.64 4.31
C GLU A 43 -15.36 18.28 5.07
N GLN A 44 -14.18 18.25 4.47
CA GLN A 44 -12.99 18.91 4.97
C GLN A 44 -12.44 19.85 3.89
N ALA A 45 -12.27 21.13 4.26
CA ALA A 45 -11.65 22.12 3.40
C ALA A 45 -10.17 21.79 3.19
N THR A 46 -9.71 21.90 1.94
CA THR A 46 -8.32 21.60 1.52
C THR A 46 -7.53 22.84 1.13
N GLY A 47 -8.23 23.95 0.87
CA GLY A 47 -7.68 25.14 0.25
C GLY A 47 -7.49 25.04 -1.26
N GLN A 48 -7.88 23.93 -1.90
CA GLN A 48 -7.98 23.82 -3.35
C GLN A 48 -9.28 24.47 -3.83
N ALA A 49 -9.30 24.92 -5.09
CA ALA A 49 -10.52 25.40 -5.72
C ALA A 49 -11.37 24.23 -6.24
N ALA A 50 -12.65 24.51 -6.51
CA ALA A 50 -13.49 23.61 -7.30
C ALA A 50 -12.78 23.27 -8.63
N TYR A 51 -12.83 22.00 -9.03
CA TYR A 51 -12.14 21.42 -10.19
C TYR A 51 -10.60 21.40 -10.12
N ASP A 52 -10.03 21.60 -8.93
CA ASP A 52 -8.57 21.64 -8.75
C ASP A 52 -8.03 20.48 -7.90
N LEU A 53 -8.72 20.00 -6.87
CA LEU A 53 -8.21 18.93 -5.99
C LEU A 53 -7.99 17.61 -6.75
N THR A 54 -6.74 17.15 -6.83
CA THR A 54 -6.38 15.94 -7.58
C THR A 54 -6.02 14.76 -6.69
N ASP A 55 -5.35 14.99 -5.56
CA ASP A 55 -4.76 13.93 -4.73
C ASP A 55 -4.61 14.40 -3.27
N PHE A 56 -4.49 13.44 -2.34
CA PHE A 56 -4.19 13.68 -0.93
C PHE A 56 -3.46 12.51 -0.28
N ALA A 57 -2.71 12.78 0.78
CA ALA A 57 -2.05 11.74 1.57
C ALA A 57 -1.94 12.13 3.04
N HIS A 58 -2.19 11.15 3.92
CA HIS A 58 -2.04 11.31 5.37
C HIS A 58 -0.56 11.30 5.79
N LEU A 59 -0.20 12.22 6.70
CA LEU A 59 1.10 12.21 7.37
C LEU A 59 1.06 11.31 8.62
N PRO A 60 2.16 10.62 8.98
CA PRO A 60 2.20 9.74 10.14
C PRO A 60 2.01 10.49 11.47
N GLY A 61 1.49 9.78 12.49
CA GLY A 61 1.44 10.26 13.88
C GLY A 61 0.62 11.53 14.09
N ASP A 62 -0.60 11.58 13.52
CA ASP A 62 -1.46 12.78 13.46
C ASP A 62 -0.74 13.99 12.85
N GLY A 63 0.09 13.78 11.82
CA GLY A 63 0.81 14.87 11.16
C GLY A 63 -0.06 15.78 10.28
N GLY A 64 -1.34 15.45 10.09
CA GLY A 64 -2.25 16.13 9.17
C GLY A 64 -2.29 15.49 7.77
N ILE A 65 -2.77 16.23 6.78
CA ILE A 65 -2.98 15.76 5.39
C ILE A 65 -2.28 16.72 4.43
N ILE A 66 -1.56 16.20 3.43
CA ILE A 66 -1.09 16.99 2.30
C ILE A 66 -2.05 16.78 1.13
N THR A 67 -2.39 17.84 0.39
CA THR A 67 -3.20 17.74 -0.84
C THR A 67 -2.52 18.41 -2.01
N THR A 68 -2.85 17.96 -3.21
CA THR A 68 -2.41 18.59 -4.47
C THR A 68 -3.58 19.10 -5.28
N GLY A 69 -3.36 20.22 -5.97
CA GLY A 69 -4.27 20.79 -6.94
C GLY A 69 -3.68 20.70 -8.35
N LYS A 70 -4.51 20.45 -9.35
CA LYS A 70 -4.17 20.36 -10.77
C LYS A 70 -3.34 21.55 -11.24
N GLY A 71 -3.67 22.76 -10.76
CA GLY A 71 -2.95 24.02 -11.00
C GLY A 71 -1.59 24.15 -10.31
N GLY A 72 -1.08 23.08 -9.69
CA GLY A 72 0.27 23.01 -9.09
C GLY A 72 0.31 23.38 -7.60
N LYS A 73 -0.83 23.63 -6.96
CA LYS A 73 -0.89 24.05 -5.56
C LYS A 73 -0.74 22.84 -4.61
N VAL A 74 0.17 22.96 -3.65
CA VAL A 74 0.35 21.98 -2.57
C VAL A 74 -0.10 22.61 -1.27
N THR A 75 -1.01 21.96 -0.54
CA THR A 75 -1.49 22.42 0.76
C THR A 75 -1.28 21.37 1.84
N TRP A 76 -1.22 21.82 3.10
CA TRP A 76 -1.27 20.99 4.29
C TRP A 76 -2.48 21.38 5.12
N ILE A 77 -3.17 20.36 5.65
CA ILE A 77 -4.30 20.47 6.56
C ILE A 77 -3.83 19.93 7.91
N SER A 78 -3.90 20.74 8.97
CA SER A 78 -3.57 20.30 10.31
C SER A 78 -4.58 19.25 10.83
N PRO A 79 -4.25 18.48 11.88
CA PRO A 79 -5.21 17.59 12.52
C PRO A 79 -6.49 18.29 13.00
N ALA A 80 -6.39 19.56 13.36
CA ALA A 80 -7.52 20.41 13.74
C ALA A 80 -8.26 21.03 12.54
N GLY A 81 -7.89 20.69 11.30
CA GLY A 81 -8.53 21.16 10.08
C GLY A 81 -8.04 22.49 9.53
N ALA A 82 -6.97 23.08 10.09
CA ALA A 82 -6.43 24.36 9.63
C ALA A 82 -5.62 24.18 8.34
N VAL A 83 -5.90 25.00 7.31
CA VAL A 83 -5.30 24.87 5.99
C VAL A 83 -4.13 25.84 5.79
N ARG A 84 -3.03 25.36 5.21
CA ARG A 84 -1.84 26.14 4.85
C ARG A 84 -1.35 25.78 3.45
N ALA A 85 -1.02 26.77 2.62
CA ALA A 85 -0.32 26.51 1.35
C ALA A 85 1.18 26.25 1.64
N LEU A 86 1.73 25.18 1.07
CA LEU A 86 3.15 24.83 1.17
C LEU A 86 3.94 25.32 -0.04
N ALA A 87 3.37 25.23 -1.24
CA ALA A 87 4.00 25.65 -2.48
C ALA A 87 2.98 25.82 -3.61
N THR A 88 3.38 26.56 -4.65
CA THR A 88 2.74 26.53 -5.97
C THR A 88 3.81 26.20 -7.00
N LEU A 89 3.65 25.07 -7.68
CA LEU A 89 4.61 24.49 -8.59
C LEU A 89 4.22 24.81 -10.05
N SER A 90 5.21 24.96 -10.93
CA SER A 90 4.94 25.17 -12.36
C SER A 90 4.43 23.87 -12.98
N VAL A 91 3.30 23.96 -13.68
CA VAL A 91 2.61 22.84 -14.33
C VAL A 91 2.05 23.24 -15.69
N ASN A 92 1.83 22.26 -16.57
CA ASN A 92 0.92 22.39 -17.71
C ASN A 92 -0.41 21.73 -17.33
N SER A 93 -1.49 22.50 -17.20
CA SER A 93 -2.78 21.99 -16.71
C SER A 93 -3.83 21.73 -17.81
N ASP A 94 -3.41 21.70 -19.08
CA ASP A 94 -4.31 21.45 -20.22
C ASP A 94 -4.80 19.99 -20.23
N GLY A 95 -6.06 19.75 -20.60
CA GLY A 95 -6.60 18.38 -20.63
C GLY A 95 -6.68 17.76 -19.24
N ASP A 96 -6.12 16.56 -19.03
CA ASP A 96 -6.00 15.94 -17.70
C ASP A 96 -4.64 16.19 -17.01
N LEU A 97 -3.76 16.95 -17.67
CA LEU A 97 -2.43 17.27 -17.14
C LEU A 97 -2.52 18.18 -15.91
N GLY A 98 -1.46 18.20 -15.11
CA GLY A 98 -1.32 19.08 -13.96
C GLY A 98 -0.38 18.50 -12.91
N LEU A 99 -0.53 18.93 -11.66
CA LEU A 99 0.00 18.20 -10.50
C LEU A 99 -1.07 17.20 -10.03
N VAL A 100 -0.80 15.92 -10.22
CA VAL A 100 -1.85 14.89 -10.19
C VAL A 100 -1.55 13.72 -9.25
N GLY A 101 -0.29 13.48 -8.89
CA GLY A 101 0.11 12.39 -8.01
C GLY A 101 0.86 12.86 -6.76
N LEU A 102 0.53 12.27 -5.62
CA LEU A 102 1.17 12.50 -4.32
C LEU A 102 1.40 11.17 -3.59
N ALA A 103 2.60 10.95 -3.07
CA ALA A 103 2.86 9.88 -2.11
C ALA A 103 3.77 10.35 -0.97
N VAL A 104 3.49 9.88 0.24
CA VAL A 104 4.30 10.14 1.44
C VAL A 104 5.23 8.95 1.67
N ALA A 105 6.54 9.20 1.83
CA ALA A 105 7.49 8.12 2.05
C ALA A 105 7.18 7.39 3.38
N PRO A 106 7.37 6.06 3.47
CA PRO A 106 7.15 5.31 4.72
C PRO A 106 8.08 5.78 5.85
N ASP A 107 9.24 6.34 5.52
CA ASP A 107 10.20 6.92 6.47
C ASP A 107 10.01 8.44 6.68
N TYR A 108 8.86 9.00 6.32
CA TYR A 108 8.59 10.45 6.39
C TYR A 108 8.88 11.06 7.77
N ALA A 109 8.64 10.32 8.87
CA ALA A 109 8.91 10.81 10.21
C ALA A 109 10.39 11.24 10.41
N THR A 110 11.32 10.60 9.71
CA THR A 110 12.76 10.92 9.75
C THR A 110 13.20 11.73 8.53
N THR A 111 12.74 11.39 7.33
CA THR A 111 13.23 11.99 6.08
C THR A 111 12.42 13.19 5.59
N ARG A 112 11.20 13.37 6.10
CA ARG A 112 10.20 14.34 5.64
C ARG A 112 9.98 14.27 4.12
N THR A 113 10.09 13.08 3.52
CA THR A 113 10.06 12.92 2.07
C THR A 113 8.66 12.71 1.50
N VAL A 114 8.32 13.46 0.46
CA VAL A 114 7.15 13.21 -0.39
C VAL A 114 7.56 13.07 -1.85
N TYR A 115 6.74 12.39 -2.62
CA TYR A 115 6.89 12.22 -4.07
C TYR A 115 5.72 12.89 -4.77
N LEU A 116 6.03 13.66 -5.81
CA LEU A 116 5.04 14.38 -6.60
C LEU A 116 5.15 13.98 -8.07
N VAL A 117 4.00 13.78 -8.71
CA VAL A 117 3.87 13.55 -10.15
C VAL A 117 3.18 14.75 -10.78
N ARG A 118 3.85 15.37 -11.77
CA ARG A 118 3.28 16.50 -12.49
C ARG A 118 3.72 16.58 -13.96
N SER A 119 2.92 17.24 -14.77
CA SER A 119 3.37 17.78 -16.06
C SER A 119 4.23 19.04 -15.83
N VAL A 120 5.35 19.16 -16.53
CA VAL A 120 6.26 20.29 -16.42
C VAL A 120 6.41 20.95 -17.79
N PRO A 121 6.11 22.26 -17.94
CA PRO A 121 6.35 22.98 -19.18
C PRO A 121 7.86 23.12 -19.42
N THR A 122 8.27 22.91 -20.67
CA THR A 122 9.66 23.01 -21.13
C THR A 122 9.74 23.93 -22.36
N GLY A 123 10.94 24.32 -22.78
CA GLY A 123 11.12 25.16 -23.96
C GLY A 123 10.65 24.53 -25.28
N SER A 124 10.39 23.21 -25.30
CA SER A 124 10.01 22.45 -26.49
C SER A 124 8.69 21.68 -26.35
N GLY A 125 7.89 21.94 -25.30
CA GLY A 125 6.65 21.21 -25.03
C GLY A 125 6.44 20.96 -23.53
N SER A 126 6.05 19.75 -23.14
CA SER A 126 5.91 19.36 -21.73
C SER A 126 6.47 17.95 -21.48
N VAL A 127 6.86 17.67 -20.24
CA VAL A 127 7.26 16.34 -19.77
C VAL A 127 6.43 15.92 -18.56
N PHE A 128 6.08 14.65 -18.45
CA PHE A 128 5.64 14.06 -17.20
C PHE A 128 6.87 13.86 -16.31
N ARG A 129 6.78 14.26 -15.04
CA ARG A 129 7.88 14.16 -14.07
C ARG A 129 7.40 13.55 -12.77
N LEU A 130 8.09 12.49 -12.35
CA LEU A 130 8.13 12.03 -10.97
C LEU A 130 9.34 12.65 -10.28
N ALA A 131 9.12 13.35 -9.18
CA ALA A 131 10.19 13.94 -8.37
C ALA A 131 9.99 13.71 -6.87
N ARG A 132 11.11 13.57 -6.17
CA ARG A 132 11.21 13.56 -4.71
C ARG A 132 11.37 14.99 -4.18
N TRP A 133 10.69 15.28 -3.07
CA TRP A 133 10.77 16.55 -2.35
C TRP A 133 10.97 16.28 -0.85
N THR A 134 11.64 17.22 -0.17
CA THR A 134 11.68 17.26 1.30
C THR A 134 10.69 18.31 1.78
N VAL A 135 9.75 17.94 2.64
CA VAL A 135 8.86 18.89 3.33
C VAL A 135 9.66 19.63 4.41
N THR A 136 9.55 20.95 4.43
CA THR A 136 10.22 21.82 5.42
C THR A 136 9.26 22.18 6.55
N GLY A 137 9.81 22.54 7.72
CA GLY A 137 9.05 22.85 8.93
C GLY A 137 8.88 21.65 9.87
N SER A 138 9.08 21.88 11.17
CA SER A 138 8.89 20.89 12.24
C SER A 138 8.42 21.60 13.52
N PRO A 139 7.42 21.09 14.25
CA PRO A 139 6.71 19.83 13.98
C PRO A 139 5.79 19.89 12.74
N GLU A 140 5.27 21.08 12.41
CA GLU A 140 4.33 21.31 11.30
C GLU A 140 5.01 21.66 9.97
N PRO A 141 4.50 21.16 8.82
CA PRO A 141 4.90 21.59 7.49
C PRO A 141 4.72 23.10 7.24
N THR A 142 5.74 23.74 6.68
CA THR A 142 5.73 25.16 6.26
C THR A 142 6.06 25.36 4.78
N GLY A 143 6.63 24.37 4.10
CA GLY A 143 6.90 24.46 2.67
C GLY A 143 7.51 23.19 2.06
N LEU A 144 7.99 23.31 0.83
CA LEU A 144 8.75 22.28 0.12
C LEU A 144 10.21 22.74 -0.11
N GLY A 145 11.14 21.82 0.07
CA GLY A 145 12.58 21.98 -0.15
C GLY A 145 12.98 21.71 -1.60
N SER A 146 14.19 21.23 -1.82
CA SER A 146 14.73 21.01 -3.17
C SER A 146 14.09 19.81 -3.88
N GLU A 147 13.77 20.01 -5.16
CA GLU A 147 13.31 18.96 -6.08
C GLU A 147 14.45 18.04 -6.51
N ARG A 148 14.20 16.72 -6.52
CA ARG A 148 15.04 15.74 -7.20
C ARG A 148 14.22 14.89 -8.15
N THR A 149 14.43 15.09 -9.45
CA THR A 149 13.82 14.28 -10.51
C THR A 149 14.25 12.81 -10.41
N LEU A 150 13.29 11.90 -10.52
CA LEU A 150 13.49 10.45 -10.52
C LEU A 150 13.18 9.81 -11.88
N LEU A 151 12.14 10.30 -12.56
CA LEU A 151 11.74 9.84 -13.88
C LEU A 151 11.12 11.00 -14.68
N GLU A 152 11.46 11.08 -15.97
CA GLU A 152 10.83 11.98 -16.92
C GLU A 152 10.49 11.26 -18.21
N MET A 153 9.37 11.63 -18.83
CA MET A 153 8.99 11.19 -20.17
C MET A 153 8.22 12.29 -20.91
N PRO A 154 8.34 12.39 -22.25
CA PRO A 154 7.63 13.41 -23.02
C PRO A 154 6.10 13.29 -22.91
N VAL A 155 5.42 14.44 -22.89
CA VAL A 155 3.97 14.53 -23.09
C VAL A 155 3.69 14.55 -24.59
N ASP A 156 3.04 13.49 -25.09
CA ASP A 156 2.71 13.37 -26.52
C ASP A 156 1.26 13.81 -26.82
N TYR A 157 0.39 13.71 -25.81
CA TYR A 157 -0.97 14.22 -25.82
C TYR A 157 -1.34 14.74 -24.43
N ASN A 158 -2.32 15.63 -24.35
CA ASN A 158 -2.75 16.24 -23.09
C ASN A 158 -3.71 15.37 -22.25
N VAL A 159 -3.69 14.05 -22.49
CA VAL A 159 -4.43 13.06 -21.70
C VAL A 159 -3.57 11.82 -21.39
N HIS A 160 -4.05 10.97 -20.49
CA HIS A 160 -3.52 9.65 -20.14
C HIS A 160 -2.04 9.70 -19.77
N GLY A 161 -1.75 10.59 -18.82
CA GLY A 161 -0.40 10.87 -18.36
C GLY A 161 0.15 9.91 -17.32
N MET A 162 1.09 10.41 -16.53
CA MET A 162 1.56 9.78 -15.31
C MET A 162 0.66 10.25 -14.16
N THR A 163 -0.04 9.33 -13.49
CA THR A 163 -1.11 9.68 -12.55
C THR A 163 -0.89 9.06 -11.17
N GLY A 164 -1.22 7.79 -10.98
CA GLY A 164 -1.17 7.10 -9.69
C GLY A 164 0.26 6.79 -9.25
N ILE A 165 0.55 7.10 -7.98
CA ILE A 165 1.81 6.78 -7.30
C ILE A 165 1.54 6.24 -5.90
N VAL A 166 2.24 5.18 -5.51
CA VAL A 166 2.21 4.65 -4.13
C VAL A 166 3.64 4.48 -3.64
N ALA A 167 3.94 5.02 -2.45
CA ALA A 167 5.17 4.70 -1.73
C ALA A 167 4.91 3.48 -0.83
N ALA A 168 5.42 2.32 -1.22
CA ALA A 168 5.22 1.08 -0.51
C ALA A 168 6.01 1.05 0.81
N SER A 169 5.56 0.24 1.77
CA SER A 169 6.17 0.12 3.10
C SER A 169 7.62 -0.38 3.08
N ASP A 170 8.05 -1.03 1.99
CA ASP A 170 9.43 -1.47 1.77
C ASP A 170 10.36 -0.36 1.24
N GLY A 171 9.84 0.87 1.08
CA GLY A 171 10.60 2.02 0.58
C GLY A 171 10.69 2.11 -0.94
N THR A 172 9.99 1.24 -1.68
CA THR A 172 9.86 1.31 -3.14
C THR A 172 8.66 2.16 -3.57
N LEU A 173 8.59 2.48 -4.86
CA LEU A 173 7.53 3.28 -5.48
C LEU A 173 6.83 2.47 -6.57
N TRP A 174 5.51 2.50 -6.56
CA TRP A 174 4.67 2.06 -7.67
C TRP A 174 4.17 3.27 -8.43
N LEU A 175 4.20 3.20 -9.76
CA LEU A 175 3.83 4.31 -10.63
C LEU A 175 3.03 3.80 -11.82
N SER A 176 1.97 4.51 -12.17
CA SER A 176 1.18 4.25 -13.37
C SER A 176 1.46 5.31 -14.45
N THR A 177 1.50 4.87 -15.71
CA THR A 177 1.63 5.74 -16.88
C THR A 177 0.65 5.30 -17.96
N GLY A 178 -0.14 6.24 -18.48
CA GLY A 178 -1.02 6.01 -19.61
C GLY A 178 -0.31 6.07 -20.97
N ASP A 179 -1.09 5.88 -22.03
CA ASP A 179 -0.61 5.74 -23.40
C ASP A 179 -0.20 7.07 -24.06
N SER A 180 -0.65 8.20 -23.49
CA SER A 180 -0.50 9.57 -24.00
C SER A 180 -0.80 9.66 -25.51
N SER A 181 -1.90 9.05 -25.94
CA SER A 181 -2.32 8.99 -27.33
C SER A 181 -3.62 9.78 -27.59
N ASP A 182 -3.95 9.98 -28.87
CA ASP A 182 -5.23 10.62 -29.23
C ASP A 182 -6.41 9.73 -28.80
N PHE A 183 -7.33 10.29 -28.01
CA PHE A 183 -8.43 9.58 -27.39
C PHE A 183 -9.75 9.68 -28.17
N HIS A 184 -9.82 10.44 -29.26
CA HIS A 184 -11.09 10.67 -29.95
C HIS A 184 -11.61 9.38 -30.57
N GLY A 185 -12.90 9.12 -30.37
CA GLY A 185 -13.54 7.93 -30.90
C GLY A 185 -13.38 7.79 -32.42
N GLY A 186 -13.13 6.57 -32.87
CA GLY A 186 -12.85 6.22 -34.27
C GLY A 186 -11.47 6.64 -34.80
N VAL A 187 -10.60 7.23 -33.98
CA VAL A 187 -9.21 7.54 -34.34
C VAL A 187 -8.28 6.44 -33.81
N TYR A 188 -7.59 5.76 -34.72
CA TYR A 188 -6.62 4.70 -34.38
C TYR A 188 -5.19 5.26 -34.37
N ASP A 189 -4.83 5.98 -33.31
CA ASP A 189 -3.49 6.54 -33.16
C ASP A 189 -2.44 5.44 -32.94
N PRO A 190 -1.45 5.26 -33.84
CA PRO A 190 -0.43 4.23 -33.69
C PRO A 190 0.44 4.39 -32.44
N ARG A 191 0.46 5.57 -31.79
CA ARG A 191 1.19 5.79 -30.53
C ARG A 191 0.66 4.92 -29.39
N ALA A 192 -0.62 4.56 -29.40
CA ALA A 192 -1.23 3.69 -28.38
C ALA A 192 -0.58 2.29 -28.37
N LEU A 193 -0.08 1.80 -29.51
CA LEU A 193 0.60 0.49 -29.60
C LEU A 193 1.87 0.39 -28.74
N ARG A 194 2.43 1.53 -28.30
CA ARG A 194 3.56 1.57 -27.36
C ARG A 194 3.21 1.02 -25.98
N ALA A 195 1.92 0.97 -25.62
CA ALA A 195 1.45 0.31 -24.41
C ALA A 195 1.91 -1.17 -24.36
N LEU A 196 2.01 -1.84 -25.52
CA LEU A 196 2.48 -3.22 -25.65
C LEU A 196 4.01 -3.37 -25.58
N ASP A 197 4.78 -2.32 -25.90
CA ASP A 197 6.24 -2.37 -25.93
C ASP A 197 6.83 -2.12 -24.54
N THR A 198 7.48 -3.14 -23.97
CA THR A 198 8.17 -3.06 -22.67
C THR A 198 9.35 -2.09 -22.63
N ASN A 199 9.88 -1.67 -23.79
CA ASN A 199 10.93 -0.64 -23.86
C ASN A 199 10.36 0.78 -23.92
N SER A 200 9.04 0.93 -23.98
CA SER A 200 8.35 2.22 -24.01
C SER A 200 7.72 2.55 -22.65
N PRO A 201 7.81 3.80 -22.17
CA PRO A 201 7.30 4.16 -20.84
C PRO A 201 5.79 4.40 -20.80
N TYR A 202 5.10 4.34 -21.94
CA TYR A 202 3.67 4.62 -22.07
C TYR A 202 2.84 3.34 -21.83
N GLY A 203 1.70 3.45 -21.14
CA GLY A 203 0.78 2.34 -20.87
C GLY A 203 1.38 1.28 -19.95
N LYS A 204 1.96 1.67 -18.81
CA LYS A 204 2.70 0.80 -17.88
C LYS A 204 2.23 0.96 -16.44
N VAL A 205 2.39 -0.11 -15.68
CA VAL A 205 2.59 -0.05 -14.24
C VAL A 205 4.07 -0.36 -13.97
N MET A 206 4.74 0.54 -13.27
CA MET A 206 6.17 0.49 -12.97
C MET A 206 6.42 0.29 -11.48
N HIS A 207 7.47 -0.43 -11.14
CA HIS A 207 7.93 -0.62 -9.76
C HIS A 207 9.39 -0.16 -9.65
N LEU A 208 9.62 0.86 -8.84
CA LEU A 208 10.85 1.63 -8.79
C LEU A 208 11.44 1.61 -7.38
N THR A 209 12.75 1.68 -7.27
CA THR A 209 13.44 2.07 -6.04
C THR A 209 13.09 3.53 -5.67
N ALA A 210 13.33 3.93 -4.42
CA ALA A 210 13.23 5.34 -3.99
C ALA A 210 14.11 6.32 -4.81
N ALA A 211 15.12 5.80 -5.52
CA ALA A 211 16.01 6.57 -6.39
C ALA A 211 15.53 6.64 -7.86
N GLY A 212 14.40 6.00 -8.20
CA GLY A 212 13.82 5.99 -9.53
C GLY A 212 14.34 4.87 -10.45
N ALA A 213 15.34 4.07 -10.06
CA ALA A 213 15.76 2.89 -10.81
C ALA A 213 14.73 1.75 -10.71
N GLY A 214 14.68 0.84 -11.68
CA GLY A 214 13.84 -0.35 -11.58
C GLY A 214 14.26 -1.25 -10.42
N VAL A 215 13.31 -1.90 -9.78
CA VAL A 215 13.64 -2.87 -8.72
C VAL A 215 14.12 -4.20 -9.33
N PRO A 216 15.05 -4.93 -8.67
CA PRO A 216 15.54 -6.21 -9.20
C PRO A 216 14.48 -7.30 -9.34
N SER A 217 13.36 -7.20 -8.62
CA SER A 217 12.22 -8.12 -8.73
C SER A 217 11.34 -7.88 -9.96
N ASN A 218 11.61 -6.83 -10.75
CA ASN A 218 10.82 -6.58 -11.95
C ASN A 218 11.03 -7.70 -13.00
N PRO A 219 9.98 -8.13 -13.70
CA PRO A 219 10.04 -9.20 -14.69
C PRO A 219 11.01 -8.94 -15.84
N TYR A 220 11.23 -7.67 -16.16
CA TYR A 220 12.05 -7.23 -17.30
C TYR A 220 13.34 -6.54 -16.86
N TYR A 221 13.75 -6.74 -15.60
CA TYR A 221 14.92 -6.11 -15.02
C TYR A 221 16.23 -6.54 -15.71
N ASP A 222 17.00 -5.56 -16.15
CA ASP A 222 18.38 -5.72 -16.60
C ASP A 222 19.32 -5.10 -15.56
N ALA A 223 20.11 -5.95 -14.90
CA ALA A 223 21.08 -5.54 -13.90
C ALA A 223 22.21 -4.65 -14.46
N ALA A 224 22.53 -4.77 -15.76
CA ALA A 224 23.49 -3.89 -16.42
C ALA A 224 22.89 -2.52 -16.74
N ASN A 225 21.57 -2.41 -16.82
CA ASN A 225 20.87 -1.18 -17.11
C ASN A 225 19.59 -1.02 -16.25
N PRO A 226 19.73 -0.85 -14.92
CA PRO A 226 18.60 -0.73 -14.00
C PRO A 226 17.77 0.53 -14.23
N ASN A 227 18.31 1.49 -14.99
CA ASN A 227 17.62 2.72 -15.36
C ASN A 227 16.90 2.65 -16.70
N SER A 228 17.04 1.57 -17.46
CA SER A 228 16.25 1.38 -18.68
C SER A 228 14.76 1.38 -18.37
N VAL A 229 13.94 1.80 -19.34
CA VAL A 229 12.48 1.76 -19.22
C VAL A 229 12.02 0.35 -18.86
N ARG A 230 12.49 -0.67 -19.59
CA ARG A 230 12.10 -2.06 -19.33
C ARG A 230 12.43 -2.51 -17.91
N SER A 231 13.57 -2.10 -17.34
CA SER A 231 13.93 -2.47 -15.97
C SER A 231 12.95 -1.92 -14.92
N LYS A 232 12.21 -0.86 -15.25
CA LYS A 232 11.20 -0.23 -14.40
C LYS A 232 9.81 -0.87 -14.55
N VAL A 233 9.56 -1.57 -15.66
CA VAL A 233 8.23 -2.10 -16.00
C VAL A 233 7.92 -3.33 -15.13
N PHE A 234 6.80 -3.26 -14.42
CA PHE A 234 6.19 -4.40 -13.74
C PHE A 234 5.14 -5.08 -14.63
N ALA A 235 4.28 -4.29 -15.29
CA ALA A 235 3.28 -4.76 -16.24
C ALA A 235 3.04 -3.72 -17.35
N SER A 236 2.45 -4.15 -18.47
CA SER A 236 2.23 -3.33 -19.67
C SER A 236 0.83 -3.46 -20.23
N GLY A 237 0.48 -2.63 -21.22
CA GLY A 237 -0.77 -2.76 -21.97
C GLY A 237 -1.96 -2.06 -21.33
N PHE A 238 -1.73 -0.94 -20.65
CA PHE A 238 -2.78 -0.09 -20.08
C PHE A 238 -3.06 1.13 -20.96
N ARG A 239 -4.28 1.66 -20.91
CA ARG A 239 -4.66 2.89 -21.62
C ARG A 239 -4.41 4.12 -20.77
N SER A 240 -5.13 4.22 -19.66
CA SER A 240 -5.14 5.32 -18.71
C SER A 240 -5.35 4.74 -17.30
N PRO A 241 -4.33 4.06 -16.74
CA PRO A 241 -4.36 3.50 -15.39
C PRO A 241 -4.41 4.64 -14.37
N PHE A 242 -5.61 5.11 -14.03
CA PHE A 242 -5.84 6.41 -13.41
C PHE A 242 -5.34 6.44 -11.97
N ARG A 243 -5.88 5.61 -11.07
CA ARG A 243 -5.34 5.39 -9.71
C ARG A 243 -5.00 3.93 -9.46
N LEU A 244 -4.06 3.73 -8.54
CA LEU A 244 -3.63 2.43 -8.07
C LEU A 244 -3.50 2.43 -6.55
N SER A 245 -3.84 1.30 -5.95
CA SER A 245 -3.48 0.97 -4.55
C SER A 245 -2.79 -0.38 -4.51
N LEU A 246 -2.21 -0.74 -3.36
CA LEU A 246 -1.65 -2.08 -3.16
C LEU A 246 -2.65 -2.93 -2.37
N ASP A 247 -2.97 -4.10 -2.89
CA ASP A 247 -3.76 -5.08 -2.14
C ASP A 247 -2.97 -5.50 -0.89
N PRO A 248 -3.51 -5.31 0.33
CA PRO A 248 -2.77 -5.56 1.57
C PRO A 248 -2.45 -7.05 1.79
N SER A 249 -3.13 -7.97 1.09
CA SER A 249 -2.91 -9.41 1.25
C SER A 249 -1.77 -9.93 0.37
N SER A 250 -1.65 -9.42 -0.85
CA SER A 250 -0.71 -9.89 -1.88
C SER A 250 0.43 -8.91 -2.14
N GLY A 251 0.26 -7.63 -1.80
CA GLY A 251 1.16 -6.54 -2.17
C GLY A 251 1.12 -6.16 -3.65
N LEU A 252 0.19 -6.71 -4.43
CA LEU A 252 0.05 -6.43 -5.85
C LEU A 252 -0.78 -5.15 -6.09
N PRO A 253 -0.49 -4.39 -7.17
CA PRO A 253 -1.29 -3.23 -7.51
C PRO A 253 -2.71 -3.61 -7.92
N VAL A 254 -3.69 -2.81 -7.51
CA VAL A 254 -5.07 -2.85 -8.01
C VAL A 254 -5.33 -1.51 -8.68
N VAL A 255 -5.68 -1.54 -9.96
CA VAL A 255 -5.69 -0.37 -10.85
C VAL A 255 -7.08 -0.18 -11.43
N GLY A 256 -7.54 1.08 -11.49
CA GLY A 256 -8.62 1.46 -12.41
C GLY A 256 -8.03 1.92 -13.74
N ASP A 257 -8.31 1.21 -14.83
CA ASP A 257 -7.88 1.61 -16.17
C ASP A 257 -9.07 2.21 -16.94
N VAL A 258 -8.95 3.50 -17.25
CA VAL A 258 -10.00 4.24 -17.98
C VAL A 258 -9.92 3.87 -19.46
N GLY A 259 -10.95 3.17 -19.94
CA GLY A 259 -11.03 2.70 -21.33
C GLY A 259 -11.39 3.79 -22.33
N TRP A 260 -11.69 3.41 -23.56
CA TRP A 260 -11.72 4.31 -24.71
C TRP A 260 -13.10 4.81 -25.08
N GLU A 261 -13.97 3.92 -25.57
CA GLU A 261 -15.29 4.29 -26.10
C GLU A 261 -16.42 3.65 -25.32
N THR A 262 -16.18 2.48 -24.70
CA THR A 262 -17.28 1.61 -24.31
C THR A 262 -17.14 1.03 -22.90
N TRP A 263 -15.92 0.75 -22.43
CA TRP A 263 -15.73 -0.01 -21.20
C TRP A 263 -14.74 0.66 -20.26
N GLU A 264 -15.03 0.57 -18.97
CA GLU A 264 -14.11 0.89 -17.89
C GLU A 264 -13.70 -0.42 -17.20
N GLU A 265 -12.47 -0.52 -16.70
CA GLU A 265 -12.00 -1.76 -16.08
C GLU A 265 -11.21 -1.57 -14.78
N LEU A 266 -11.27 -2.60 -13.95
CA LEU A 266 -10.42 -2.77 -12.76
C LEU A 266 -9.53 -3.97 -12.98
N ASP A 267 -8.26 -3.84 -12.61
CA ASP A 267 -7.25 -4.89 -12.75
C ASP A 267 -6.53 -5.16 -11.44
N ILE A 268 -6.30 -6.44 -11.15
CA ILE A 268 -5.25 -6.84 -10.20
C ILE A 268 -3.98 -7.16 -10.98
N VAL A 269 -2.96 -6.32 -10.79
CA VAL A 269 -1.80 -6.26 -11.65
C VAL A 269 -0.78 -7.32 -11.26
N GLN A 270 -0.55 -8.24 -12.17
CA GLN A 270 0.40 -9.34 -12.02
C GLN A 270 1.74 -9.08 -12.74
N PRO A 271 2.86 -9.63 -12.22
CA PRO A 271 4.19 -9.40 -12.79
C PRO A 271 4.28 -9.94 -14.22
N GLY A 272 4.71 -9.07 -15.14
CA GLY A 272 5.03 -9.43 -16.52
C GLY A 272 3.81 -9.58 -17.42
N ARG A 273 2.60 -9.36 -16.89
CA ARG A 273 1.38 -9.42 -17.70
C ARG A 273 1.22 -8.22 -18.61
N ASN A 274 0.52 -8.45 -19.71
CA ASN A 274 0.12 -7.46 -20.69
C ASN A 274 -1.42 -7.35 -20.71
N TYR A 275 -1.96 -6.19 -20.34
CA TYR A 275 -3.40 -5.88 -20.29
C TYR A 275 -3.98 -5.49 -21.65
N ALA A 276 -3.18 -5.68 -22.70
CA ALA A 276 -3.61 -5.82 -24.08
C ALA A 276 -4.22 -4.57 -24.75
N TRP A 277 -4.29 -3.42 -24.07
CA TRP A 277 -4.50 -2.13 -24.74
C TRP A 277 -3.36 -1.87 -25.76
N PRO A 278 -3.66 -1.39 -26.99
CA PRO A 278 -4.96 -0.95 -27.49
C PRO A 278 -5.78 -2.01 -28.22
N CYS A 279 -5.31 -3.24 -28.29
CA CYS A 279 -5.97 -4.31 -29.05
C CYS A 279 -7.26 -4.79 -28.37
N TRP A 280 -7.35 -4.64 -27.05
CA TRP A 280 -8.48 -4.97 -26.21
C TRP A 280 -8.83 -3.80 -25.28
N GLU A 281 -10.10 -3.70 -24.93
CA GLU A 281 -10.69 -2.77 -23.95
C GLU A 281 -11.64 -3.63 -23.10
N GLY A 282 -11.28 -3.92 -21.85
CA GLY A 282 -11.96 -4.96 -21.09
C GLY A 282 -11.83 -6.33 -21.76
N ASN A 283 -12.94 -7.06 -21.84
CA ASN A 283 -13.05 -8.33 -22.56
C ASN A 283 -13.38 -8.18 -24.05
N HIS A 284 -13.25 -6.97 -24.60
CA HIS A 284 -13.73 -6.63 -25.93
C HIS A 284 -12.59 -6.21 -26.86
N GLN A 285 -12.51 -6.86 -28.02
CA GLN A 285 -11.53 -6.52 -29.04
C GLN A 285 -11.88 -5.18 -29.69
N THR A 286 -10.92 -4.26 -29.75
CA THR A 286 -11.16 -2.91 -30.27
C THR A 286 -10.96 -2.84 -31.79
N GLY A 287 -11.34 -1.70 -32.39
CA GLY A 287 -11.05 -1.43 -33.80
C GLY A 287 -9.54 -1.38 -34.14
N TYR A 288 -8.64 -1.22 -33.16
CA TYR A 288 -7.19 -1.31 -33.39
C TYR A 288 -6.79 -2.67 -33.94
N ALA A 289 -7.48 -3.75 -33.55
CA ALA A 289 -7.15 -5.07 -34.05
C ALA A 289 -7.42 -5.23 -35.56
N THR A 290 -8.36 -4.44 -36.10
CA THR A 290 -8.61 -4.37 -37.55
C THR A 290 -7.67 -3.39 -38.24
N ALA A 291 -7.36 -2.25 -37.60
CA ALA A 291 -6.48 -1.23 -38.16
C ALA A 291 -5.00 -1.66 -38.19
N PHE A 292 -4.56 -2.47 -37.20
CA PHE A 292 -3.19 -2.92 -37.00
C PHE A 292 -3.10 -4.44 -36.78
N PRO A 293 -3.52 -5.27 -37.76
CA PRO A 293 -3.64 -6.71 -37.57
C PRO A 293 -2.30 -7.42 -37.33
N ALA A 294 -1.18 -6.86 -37.81
CA ALA A 294 0.14 -7.42 -37.57
C ALA A 294 0.59 -7.25 -36.11
N GLN A 295 0.23 -6.13 -35.49
CA GLN A 295 0.59 -5.81 -34.11
C GLN A 295 -0.40 -6.44 -33.12
N CYS A 296 -1.69 -6.43 -33.43
CA CYS A 296 -2.73 -6.93 -32.53
C CYS A 296 -3.09 -8.41 -32.73
N GLY A 297 -2.87 -8.98 -33.92
CA GLY A 297 -3.19 -10.40 -34.19
C GLY A 297 -2.54 -11.39 -33.21
N PRO A 298 -1.29 -11.19 -32.77
CA PRO A 298 -0.65 -12.05 -31.76
C PRO A 298 -1.04 -11.74 -30.30
N VAL A 299 -1.80 -10.67 -30.03
CA VAL A 299 -2.07 -10.18 -28.67
C VAL A 299 -3.31 -10.88 -28.10
N ASN A 300 -3.08 -11.74 -27.11
CA ASN A 300 -4.16 -12.35 -26.33
C ASN A 300 -4.65 -11.40 -25.25
N ASN A 301 -5.95 -11.43 -24.96
CA ASN A 301 -6.51 -10.64 -23.88
C ASN A 301 -6.02 -11.11 -22.51
N THR A 302 -5.83 -10.17 -21.59
CA THR A 302 -5.76 -10.45 -20.15
C THR A 302 -7.07 -9.94 -19.54
N PRO A 303 -7.98 -10.82 -19.09
CA PRO A 303 -9.26 -10.38 -18.56
C PRO A 303 -9.11 -9.49 -17.32
N PRO A 304 -9.90 -8.41 -17.21
CA PRO A 304 -9.90 -7.59 -16.01
C PRO A 304 -10.54 -8.31 -14.82
N LEU A 305 -10.28 -7.80 -13.63
CA LEU A 305 -10.98 -8.19 -12.40
C LEU A 305 -12.49 -7.91 -12.54
N TRP A 306 -12.81 -6.75 -13.10
CA TRP A 306 -14.18 -6.32 -13.36
C TRP A 306 -14.20 -5.30 -14.51
N GLU A 307 -15.26 -5.33 -15.32
CA GLU A 307 -15.51 -4.32 -16.35
C GLU A 307 -16.95 -3.81 -16.26
N TYR A 308 -17.19 -2.57 -16.69
CA TYR A 308 -18.54 -2.03 -16.83
C TYR A 308 -18.66 -1.05 -17.99
N HIS A 309 -19.87 -0.95 -18.54
CA HIS A 309 -20.14 -0.19 -19.76
C HIS A 309 -20.30 1.31 -19.47
N HIS A 310 -19.90 2.13 -20.44
CA HIS A 310 -20.15 3.58 -20.46
C HIS A 310 -21.63 3.92 -20.38
N GLY A 311 -21.99 4.89 -19.54
CA GLY A 311 -23.36 5.38 -19.47
C GLY A 311 -23.80 5.83 -18.09
N GLY A 312 -25.10 6.05 -17.95
CA GLY A 312 -25.72 6.63 -16.75
C GLY A 312 -26.41 5.63 -15.84
N ALA A 313 -26.65 4.39 -16.28
CA ALA A 313 -27.39 3.40 -15.51
C ALA A 313 -26.67 3.01 -14.19
N SER A 314 -27.39 2.34 -13.30
CA SER A 314 -26.89 1.98 -11.96
C SER A 314 -25.63 1.10 -11.99
N ASN A 315 -25.41 0.32 -13.05
CA ASN A 315 -24.22 -0.51 -13.26
C ASN A 315 -23.28 0.05 -14.35
N GLN A 316 -23.38 1.34 -14.67
CA GLN A 316 -22.60 2.02 -15.69
C GLN A 316 -21.88 3.25 -15.09
N GLY A 317 -20.75 3.62 -15.70
CA GLY A 317 -19.90 4.76 -15.36
C GLY A 317 -18.99 5.10 -16.54
N ASN A 318 -18.21 6.17 -16.47
CA ASN A 318 -17.46 6.71 -17.62
C ASN A 318 -16.02 7.15 -17.28
N SER A 319 -15.55 6.89 -16.06
CA SER A 319 -14.19 7.20 -15.62
C SER A 319 -13.92 6.47 -14.31
N VAL A 320 -13.45 5.22 -14.40
CA VAL A 320 -13.05 4.45 -13.21
C VAL A 320 -11.90 5.15 -12.50
N THR A 321 -12.11 5.48 -11.24
CA THR A 321 -11.06 6.09 -10.43
C THR A 321 -10.10 5.02 -9.91
N GLY A 322 -10.62 3.85 -9.53
CA GLY A 322 -9.93 2.92 -8.64
C GLY A 322 -10.25 3.24 -7.16
N GLY A 323 -9.58 2.57 -6.24
CA GLY A 323 -9.67 2.83 -4.81
C GLY A 323 -8.84 1.83 -4.01
N PHE A 324 -9.31 1.40 -2.82
CA PHE A 324 -8.52 0.59 -1.90
C PHE A 324 -9.32 -0.50 -1.18
N VAL A 325 -8.61 -1.49 -0.62
CA VAL A 325 -9.19 -2.53 0.22
C VAL A 325 -9.36 -2.00 1.65
N TYR A 326 -10.60 -1.94 2.11
CA TYR A 326 -10.93 -1.52 3.47
C TYR A 326 -10.42 -2.53 4.50
N THR A 327 -9.46 -2.10 5.32
CA THR A 327 -8.87 -2.90 6.42
C THR A 327 -9.24 -2.38 7.80
N GLY A 328 -9.94 -1.25 7.86
CA GLY A 328 -10.35 -0.58 9.09
C GLY A 328 -11.35 -1.34 9.94
N SER A 329 -11.70 -0.74 11.08
CA SER A 329 -12.71 -1.26 12.02
C SER A 329 -13.82 -0.26 12.33
N SER A 330 -13.81 0.92 11.72
CA SER A 330 -14.82 1.96 11.91
C SER A 330 -16.17 1.62 11.25
N TYR A 331 -16.19 0.73 10.25
CA TYR A 331 -17.38 0.28 9.55
C TYR A 331 -17.81 -1.10 10.06
N PRO A 332 -19.06 -1.53 9.81
CA PRO A 332 -19.51 -2.88 10.15
C PRO A 332 -18.55 -3.96 9.62
N GLY A 333 -18.38 -5.05 10.38
CA GLY A 333 -17.40 -6.08 10.08
C GLY A 333 -17.53 -6.73 8.69
N GLU A 334 -18.70 -6.65 8.07
CA GLU A 334 -18.94 -7.08 6.68
C GLU A 334 -18.13 -6.29 5.63
N TYR A 335 -17.73 -5.04 5.93
CA TYR A 335 -16.93 -4.21 5.03
C TYR A 335 -15.43 -4.55 5.06
N LYS A 336 -14.95 -5.33 6.05
CA LYS A 336 -13.55 -5.74 6.10
C LYS A 336 -13.17 -6.60 4.88
N GLY A 337 -12.05 -6.26 4.24
CA GLY A 337 -11.57 -6.89 3.01
C GLY A 337 -12.37 -6.49 1.76
N THR A 338 -13.20 -5.45 1.83
CA THR A 338 -13.96 -4.95 0.69
C THR A 338 -13.15 -3.93 -0.09
N TYR A 339 -13.07 -4.06 -1.41
CA TYR A 339 -12.48 -3.05 -2.27
C TYR A 339 -13.53 -1.99 -2.61
N PHE A 340 -13.31 -0.77 -2.13
CA PHE A 340 -14.11 0.41 -2.48
C PHE A 340 -13.48 1.07 -3.71
N PHE A 341 -14.30 1.40 -4.70
CA PHE A 341 -13.85 2.11 -5.89
C PHE A 341 -14.91 3.07 -6.40
N GLY A 342 -14.44 4.16 -7.01
CA GLY A 342 -15.31 5.20 -7.53
C GLY A 342 -15.36 5.28 -9.05
N ASP A 343 -16.35 6.01 -9.52
CA ASP A 343 -16.37 6.60 -10.85
C ASP A 343 -16.59 8.11 -10.74
N TYR A 344 -15.62 8.87 -11.25
CA TYR A 344 -15.60 10.32 -11.16
C TYR A 344 -16.82 10.96 -11.85
N GLN A 345 -17.13 10.52 -13.07
CA GLN A 345 -18.12 11.19 -13.92
C GLN A 345 -19.56 10.83 -13.52
N GLY A 346 -19.77 9.59 -13.09
CA GLY A 346 -21.04 9.07 -12.60
C GLY A 346 -21.35 9.48 -11.16
N GLY A 347 -20.34 9.90 -10.38
CA GLY A 347 -20.48 10.27 -8.98
C GLY A 347 -21.02 9.12 -8.13
N LYS A 348 -20.36 7.95 -8.28
CA LYS A 348 -20.78 6.67 -7.69
C LYS A 348 -19.61 6.02 -6.96
N ILE A 349 -19.92 5.27 -5.91
CA ILE A 349 -19.02 4.29 -5.30
C ILE A 349 -19.66 2.91 -5.41
N TRP A 350 -18.86 1.94 -5.80
CA TRP A 350 -19.19 0.53 -5.69
C TRP A 350 -18.23 -0.17 -4.74
N THR A 351 -18.62 -1.38 -4.38
CA THR A 351 -17.79 -2.26 -3.59
C THR A 351 -17.76 -3.65 -4.20
N LEU A 352 -16.62 -4.32 -4.13
CA LEU A 352 -16.46 -5.71 -4.54
C LEU A 352 -15.51 -6.46 -3.60
N LYS A 353 -15.45 -7.79 -3.70
CA LYS A 353 -14.45 -8.62 -3.04
C LYS A 353 -13.86 -9.62 -4.02
N TYR A 354 -12.60 -9.96 -3.83
CA TYR A 354 -11.89 -10.99 -4.56
C TYR A 354 -11.00 -11.81 -3.64
N ASP A 355 -10.61 -13.00 -4.08
CA ASP A 355 -9.60 -13.81 -3.40
C ASP A 355 -8.17 -13.46 -3.85
N SER A 356 -7.17 -14.07 -3.22
CA SER A 356 -5.75 -13.83 -3.52
C SER A 356 -5.31 -14.18 -4.95
N SER A 357 -6.16 -14.88 -5.73
CA SER A 357 -5.90 -15.16 -7.14
C SER A 357 -6.47 -14.11 -8.09
N GLY A 358 -7.18 -13.09 -7.55
CA GLY A 358 -7.86 -12.08 -8.35
C GLY A 358 -9.23 -12.52 -8.84
N LYS A 359 -9.82 -13.57 -8.25
CA LYS A 359 -11.16 -14.02 -8.62
C LYS A 359 -12.20 -13.35 -7.73
N LEU A 360 -13.23 -12.77 -8.33
CA LEU A 360 -14.35 -12.18 -7.59
C LEU A 360 -15.03 -13.21 -6.68
N THR A 361 -15.13 -12.85 -5.40
CA THR A 361 -15.92 -13.55 -4.38
C THR A 361 -17.22 -12.80 -4.08
N GLN A 362 -17.26 -11.50 -4.39
CA GLN A 362 -18.46 -10.65 -4.37
C GLN A 362 -18.36 -9.65 -5.52
N ALA A 363 -19.30 -9.71 -6.46
CA ALA A 363 -19.38 -8.74 -7.56
C ALA A 363 -19.88 -7.37 -7.07
N PRO A 364 -19.63 -6.28 -7.83
CA PRO A 364 -20.21 -4.97 -7.56
C PRO A 364 -21.73 -5.01 -7.39
N GLN A 365 -22.20 -4.32 -6.35
CA GLN A 365 -23.62 -4.19 -6.08
C GLN A 365 -24.34 -3.35 -7.15
N ASN A 366 -25.61 -3.68 -7.39
CA ASN A 366 -26.50 -2.94 -8.27
C ASN A 366 -27.87 -2.78 -7.55
N PRO A 367 -28.24 -1.59 -7.07
CA PRO A 367 -27.63 -0.27 -7.31
C PRO A 367 -26.23 -0.07 -6.67
N PRO A 368 -25.47 0.98 -7.04
CA PRO A 368 -24.19 1.32 -6.42
C PRO A 368 -24.30 1.49 -4.91
N TRP A 369 -23.17 1.34 -4.22
CA TRP A 369 -23.09 1.53 -2.76
C TRP A 369 -23.47 2.95 -2.35
N ALA A 370 -22.96 3.94 -3.09
CA ALA A 370 -23.27 5.34 -2.91
C ALA A 370 -23.43 6.04 -4.25
N THR A 371 -24.30 7.06 -4.30
CA THR A 371 -24.54 7.90 -5.48
C THR A 371 -24.69 9.36 -5.09
N GLY A 372 -24.43 10.30 -6.02
CA GLY A 372 -24.55 11.73 -5.74
C GLY A 372 -23.45 12.24 -4.81
N ILE A 373 -22.29 11.61 -4.84
CA ILE A 373 -21.18 11.83 -3.90
C ILE A 373 -20.16 12.90 -4.36
N GLY A 374 -20.42 13.58 -5.47
CA GLY A 374 -19.44 14.46 -6.13
C GLY A 374 -18.59 13.71 -7.16
N GLY A 375 -17.40 14.22 -7.45
CA GLY A 375 -16.46 13.63 -8.42
C GLY A 375 -15.22 13.04 -7.75
N PRO A 376 -15.28 11.78 -7.28
CA PRO A 376 -14.16 11.15 -6.58
C PRO A 376 -12.98 10.86 -7.53
N VAL A 377 -11.80 11.41 -7.25
CA VAL A 377 -10.60 11.24 -8.09
C VAL A 377 -9.40 10.60 -7.38
N GLU A 378 -9.49 10.37 -6.07
CA GLU A 378 -8.50 9.67 -5.24
C GLU A 378 -9.21 9.11 -4.00
N PHE A 379 -8.79 7.95 -3.51
CA PHE A 379 -9.34 7.30 -2.31
C PHE A 379 -8.23 6.81 -1.39
N ASP A 380 -8.35 7.09 -0.10
CA ASP A 380 -7.47 6.53 0.93
C ASP A 380 -8.25 6.32 2.24
N ALA A 381 -7.65 5.59 3.17
CA ALA A 381 -8.18 5.40 4.50
C ALA A 381 -7.71 6.52 5.45
N ALA A 382 -8.66 7.10 6.19
CA ALA A 382 -8.31 7.84 7.40
C ALA A 382 -7.62 6.92 8.43
N PRO A 383 -6.91 7.46 9.44
CA PRO A 383 -6.25 6.65 10.47
C PRO A 383 -7.17 5.67 11.22
N ASN A 384 -8.46 5.99 11.36
CA ASN A 384 -9.46 5.12 11.97
C ASN A 384 -10.07 4.09 10.99
N GLY A 385 -9.68 4.14 9.72
CA GLY A 385 -10.15 3.27 8.64
C GLY A 385 -11.21 3.88 7.73
N ASP A 386 -11.83 5.02 8.08
CA ASP A 386 -12.90 5.62 7.25
C ASP A 386 -12.43 5.85 5.80
N VAL A 387 -13.32 5.60 4.84
CA VAL A 387 -13.09 5.93 3.43
C VAL A 387 -13.08 7.46 3.28
N VAL A 388 -11.95 7.98 2.82
CA VAL A 388 -11.80 9.39 2.43
C VAL A 388 -11.57 9.44 0.93
N TYR A 389 -12.17 10.42 0.27
CA TYR A 389 -11.90 10.68 -1.15
C TYR A 389 -11.73 12.16 -1.45
N ALA A 390 -10.92 12.44 -2.47
CA ALA A 390 -10.81 13.76 -3.07
C ALA A 390 -11.99 13.99 -4.01
N ASP A 391 -12.84 14.99 -3.70
CA ASP A 391 -13.89 15.44 -4.61
C ASP A 391 -13.35 16.57 -5.50
N LEU A 392 -13.09 16.24 -6.77
CA LEU A 392 -12.61 17.20 -7.76
C LEU A 392 -13.62 18.34 -7.94
N LEU A 393 -14.93 18.05 -7.94
CA LEU A 393 -15.95 19.05 -8.27
C LEU A 393 -16.06 20.15 -7.22
N SER A 394 -15.96 19.80 -5.94
CA SER A 394 -16.02 20.77 -4.83
C SER A 394 -14.64 21.32 -4.45
N GLY A 395 -13.56 20.58 -4.71
CA GLY A 395 -12.24 20.85 -4.16
C GLY A 395 -12.10 20.47 -2.67
N THR A 396 -13.05 19.69 -2.11
CA THR A 396 -13.03 19.27 -0.69
C THR A 396 -12.66 17.79 -0.55
N LEU A 397 -12.09 17.43 0.59
CA LEU A 397 -12.02 16.02 0.99
C LEU A 397 -13.37 15.62 1.57
N LYS A 398 -13.83 14.44 1.21
CA LYS A 398 -15.08 13.86 1.71
C LYS A 398 -14.72 12.61 2.49
N ARG A 399 -15.06 12.60 3.78
CA ARG A 399 -14.88 11.45 4.66
C ARG A 399 -16.22 10.78 4.88
N ILE A 400 -16.32 9.50 4.56
CA ILE A 400 -17.50 8.70 4.80
C ILE A 400 -17.33 8.06 6.17
N SER A 401 -18.19 8.40 7.12
CA SER A 401 -18.14 7.86 8.49
C SER A 401 -19.37 7.00 8.73
N TYR A 402 -19.17 5.87 9.41
CA TYR A 402 -20.28 5.05 9.90
C TYR A 402 -20.65 5.47 11.33
N GLN A 403 -21.93 5.66 11.57
CA GLN A 403 -22.54 6.01 12.85
C GLN A 403 -23.63 4.97 13.12
N GLN A 404 -23.38 4.08 14.08
CA GLN A 404 -24.36 3.09 14.50
C GLN A 404 -25.33 3.74 15.50
N GLY A 405 -26.61 3.87 15.13
CA GLY A 405 -27.67 4.27 16.04
C GLY A 405 -27.77 5.78 16.29
N ASN A 406 -28.51 6.48 15.43
CA ASN A 406 -28.92 7.87 15.66
C ASN A 406 -29.73 7.97 16.96
N THR A 407 -29.26 8.74 17.92
CA THR A 407 -29.92 8.96 19.21
C THR A 407 -30.79 10.21 19.12
N ALA A 408 -32.08 10.09 19.46
CA ALA A 408 -32.96 11.25 19.43
C ALA A 408 -32.43 12.38 20.35
N PRO A 409 -32.46 13.65 19.90
CA PRO A 409 -31.93 14.75 20.69
C PRO A 409 -32.72 14.96 21.98
N VAL A 410 -32.07 15.54 22.99
CA VAL A 410 -32.70 15.93 24.25
C VAL A 410 -33.06 17.41 24.19
N ALA A 411 -34.36 17.68 24.15
CA ALA A 411 -34.88 19.04 24.24
C ALA A 411 -34.71 19.59 25.67
N SER A 412 -34.13 20.77 25.79
CA SER A 412 -34.04 21.52 27.04
C SER A 412 -34.43 22.97 26.77
N ALA A 413 -35.30 23.50 27.62
CA ALA A 413 -35.93 24.79 27.40
C ALA A 413 -35.96 25.60 28.69
N ALA A 414 -35.54 26.85 28.60
CA ALA A 414 -35.65 27.85 29.65
C ALA A 414 -36.48 29.03 29.16
N SER A 415 -36.99 29.83 30.10
CA SER A 415 -37.68 31.07 29.79
C SER A 415 -37.31 32.19 30.73
N THR A 416 -37.25 33.41 30.20
CA THR A 416 -37.25 34.64 31.00
C THR A 416 -38.47 35.47 30.67
N THR A 417 -39.15 35.99 31.69
CA THR A 417 -40.39 36.75 31.53
C THR A 417 -40.22 38.20 31.96
N ASP A 418 -40.57 39.13 31.07
CA ASP A 418 -40.85 40.52 31.41
C ASP A 418 -42.35 40.67 31.68
N ALA A 419 -42.70 40.66 32.97
CA ALA A 419 -44.08 40.75 33.43
C ALA A 419 -44.77 42.09 33.06
N ALA A 420 -44.01 43.17 32.83
CA ALA A 420 -44.59 44.47 32.48
C ALA A 420 -45.13 44.50 31.05
N THR A 421 -44.47 43.79 30.14
CA THR A 421 -44.88 43.70 28.74
C THR A 421 -45.57 42.38 28.38
N ARG A 422 -45.60 41.41 29.32
CA ARG A 422 -46.03 40.02 29.10
C ARG A 422 -45.25 39.33 27.98
N THR A 423 -44.00 39.74 27.79
CA THR A 423 -43.09 39.18 26.79
C THR A 423 -42.21 38.12 27.43
N VAL A 424 -42.14 36.96 26.80
CA VAL A 424 -41.36 35.82 27.26
C VAL A 424 -40.29 35.52 26.21
N THR A 425 -39.05 35.44 26.65
CA THR A 425 -37.93 34.98 25.84
C THR A 425 -37.68 33.52 26.15
N PHE A 426 -37.85 32.67 25.15
CA PHE A 426 -37.60 31.24 25.17
C PHE A 426 -36.18 30.98 24.71
N ASP A 427 -35.45 30.17 25.46
CA ASP A 427 -34.11 29.74 25.12
C ASP A 427 -34.02 28.21 25.11
N GLY A 428 -33.77 27.66 23.94
CA GLY A 428 -33.55 26.24 23.71
C GLY A 428 -32.07 25.88 23.73
N SER A 429 -31.18 26.82 24.05
CA SER A 429 -29.73 26.68 23.91
C SER A 429 -29.10 25.56 24.72
N GLY A 430 -29.78 25.10 25.77
CA GLY A 430 -29.40 23.94 26.57
C GLY A 430 -29.82 22.59 25.99
N SER A 431 -30.53 22.58 24.85
CA SER A 431 -30.83 21.33 24.13
C SER A 431 -29.55 20.76 23.58
N LEU A 432 -29.43 19.44 23.62
CA LEU A 432 -28.24 18.73 23.20
C LEU A 432 -28.62 17.53 22.36
N ASP A 433 -27.78 17.26 21.39
CA ASP A 433 -27.77 16.01 20.67
C ASP A 433 -26.58 15.21 21.18
N TYR A 434 -26.81 13.94 21.54
CA TYR A 434 -25.72 13.11 22.04
C TYR A 434 -24.71 12.84 20.92
N ASP A 435 -25.16 12.76 19.66
CA ASP A 435 -24.30 12.50 18.51
C ASP A 435 -23.51 13.75 18.04
N GLY A 436 -23.72 14.89 18.72
CA GLY A 436 -23.07 16.18 18.44
C GLY A 436 -23.65 16.90 17.23
N ASP A 437 -24.84 16.49 16.77
CA ASP A 437 -25.45 17.02 15.56
C ASP A 437 -26.00 18.43 15.73
N GLN A 438 -26.00 19.19 14.63
CA GLN A 438 -26.61 20.51 14.61
C GLN A 438 -28.14 20.40 14.64
N LEU A 439 -28.75 20.90 15.72
CA LEU A 439 -30.20 20.85 15.91
C LEU A 439 -30.97 21.97 15.23
N THR A 440 -32.19 21.62 14.79
CA THR A 440 -33.24 22.58 14.42
C THR A 440 -34.28 22.70 15.54
N TYR A 441 -34.88 23.87 15.69
CA TYR A 441 -35.71 24.23 16.86
C TYR A 441 -37.08 24.76 16.42
N SER A 442 -38.15 24.17 16.95
CA SER A 442 -39.52 24.63 16.75
C SER A 442 -40.26 24.75 18.09
N TRP A 443 -41.00 25.85 18.24
CA TRP A 443 -41.71 26.21 19.45
C TRP A 443 -43.22 26.24 19.20
N ASN A 444 -43.98 25.70 20.13
CA ASN A 444 -45.40 25.98 20.30
C ASN A 444 -45.58 26.73 21.62
N PHE A 445 -46.09 27.97 21.56
CA PHE A 445 -46.19 28.83 22.74
C PHE A 445 -47.40 28.51 23.63
N GLY A 446 -48.27 27.57 23.22
CA GLY A 446 -49.40 27.09 24.03
C GLY A 446 -50.65 27.98 23.95
N ASP A 447 -50.62 29.08 23.22
CA ASP A 447 -51.76 29.97 22.93
C ASP A 447 -52.30 29.82 21.49
N GLY A 448 -51.85 28.79 20.79
CA GLY A 448 -52.19 28.53 19.38
C GLY A 448 -51.19 29.11 18.38
N THR A 449 -50.15 29.83 18.82
CA THR A 449 -49.09 30.36 17.97
C THR A 449 -47.78 29.56 18.08
N THR A 450 -46.90 29.71 17.08
CA THR A 450 -45.64 28.95 16.96
C THR A 450 -44.46 29.85 16.62
N GLY A 451 -43.25 29.40 16.91
CA GLY A 451 -41.99 30.06 16.54
C GLY A 451 -40.90 29.07 16.15
N THR A 452 -39.78 29.56 15.66
CA THR A 452 -38.61 28.75 15.29
C THR A 452 -37.32 29.44 15.71
N GLY A 453 -36.26 28.66 15.88
CA GLY A 453 -34.94 29.16 16.25
C GLY A 453 -34.53 28.79 17.67
N ARG A 454 -33.21 28.77 17.88
CA ARG A 454 -32.59 28.40 19.17
C ARG A 454 -33.03 29.31 20.31
N VAL A 455 -33.24 30.59 20.01
CA VAL A 455 -33.86 31.59 20.89
C VAL A 455 -35.08 32.16 20.17
N ALA A 456 -36.20 32.32 20.87
CA ALA A 456 -37.43 32.90 20.33
C ALA A 456 -38.08 33.83 21.36
N THR A 457 -38.80 34.86 20.90
CA THR A 457 -39.57 35.75 21.76
C THR A 457 -41.05 35.69 21.40
N HIS A 458 -41.92 35.79 22.40
CA HIS A 458 -43.36 35.83 22.20
C HIS A 458 -44.05 36.70 23.26
N THR A 459 -45.08 37.46 22.85
CA THR A 459 -45.84 38.34 23.74
C THR A 459 -47.27 37.81 23.90
N TYR A 460 -47.67 37.52 25.14
CA TYR A 460 -48.97 36.93 25.44
C TYR A 460 -50.04 37.99 25.69
N ALA A 461 -51.24 37.78 25.14
CA ALA A 461 -52.41 38.58 25.45
C ALA A 461 -52.77 38.53 26.95
N ALA A 462 -53.42 39.58 27.45
CA ALA A 462 -53.97 39.61 28.81
C ALA A 462 -55.13 38.60 28.96
N GLY A 463 -55.31 38.05 30.17
CA GLY A 463 -56.48 37.23 30.52
C GLY A 463 -56.17 35.77 30.92
N THR A 464 -54.95 35.28 30.67
CA THR A 464 -54.51 33.95 31.12
C THR A 464 -53.25 34.07 31.97
N ASP A 465 -53.25 33.39 33.11
CA ASP A 465 -52.16 33.45 34.10
C ASP A 465 -51.03 32.47 33.79
N ARG A 466 -51.34 31.33 33.14
CA ARG A 466 -50.37 30.27 32.82
C ARG A 466 -50.58 29.66 31.45
N TYR A 467 -49.48 29.39 30.76
CA TYR A 467 -49.41 28.62 29.51
C TYR A 467 -48.41 27.48 29.63
N THR A 468 -48.51 26.49 28.73
CA THR A 468 -47.52 25.43 28.56
C THR A 468 -46.88 25.58 27.19
N ALA A 469 -45.64 26.04 27.15
CA ALA A 469 -44.88 26.09 25.91
C ALA A 469 -44.16 24.76 25.67
N THR A 470 -44.06 24.33 24.42
CA THR A 470 -43.38 23.10 24.00
C THR A 470 -42.24 23.44 23.04
N LEU A 471 -41.04 22.95 23.33
CA LEU A 471 -39.92 22.92 22.39
C LEU A 471 -39.86 21.54 21.75
N THR A 472 -39.73 21.50 20.43
CA THR A 472 -39.30 20.31 19.67
C THR A 472 -37.98 20.63 19.00
N VAL A 473 -36.97 19.80 19.24
CA VAL A 473 -35.69 19.81 18.52
C VAL A 473 -35.57 18.61 17.61
N ARG A 474 -34.89 18.76 16.48
CA ARG A 474 -34.73 17.72 15.46
C ARG A 474 -33.29 17.70 14.94
N ASP A 475 -32.73 16.49 14.84
CA ASP A 475 -31.41 16.23 14.26
C ASP A 475 -31.47 16.10 12.71
N PRO A 476 -30.33 16.12 12.00
CA PRO A 476 -30.26 15.95 10.55
C PRO A 476 -30.73 14.57 10.05
N LEU A 477 -30.68 13.55 10.90
CA LEU A 477 -31.09 12.17 10.62
C LEU A 477 -32.60 11.95 10.84
N GLY A 478 -33.33 12.98 11.28
CA GLY A 478 -34.77 13.05 11.40
C GLY A 478 -35.35 12.63 12.75
N ALA A 479 -34.55 12.27 13.76
CA ALA A 479 -35.09 12.01 15.09
C ALA A 479 -35.35 13.32 15.86
N THR A 480 -36.22 13.25 16.87
CA THR A 480 -36.74 14.44 17.56
C THR A 480 -36.82 14.28 19.06
N GLY A 481 -36.49 15.35 19.78
CA GLY A 481 -36.72 15.50 21.21
C GLY A 481 -37.77 16.56 21.49
N THR A 482 -38.57 16.36 22.55
CA THR A 482 -39.57 17.34 22.99
C THR A 482 -39.50 17.61 24.49
N THR A 483 -39.66 18.87 24.90
CA THR A 483 -39.81 19.25 26.31
C THR A 483 -40.84 20.37 26.47
N THR A 484 -41.41 20.50 27.68
CA THR A 484 -42.42 21.50 28.00
C THR A 484 -41.99 22.35 29.20
N LEU A 485 -42.37 23.63 29.22
CA LEU A 485 -42.17 24.50 30.38
C LEU A 485 -43.42 25.35 30.70
N THR A 486 -43.61 25.61 31.99
CA THR A 486 -44.68 26.50 32.48
C THR A 486 -44.28 27.95 32.24
N VAL A 487 -45.16 28.70 31.59
CA VAL A 487 -44.99 30.12 31.33
C VAL A 487 -46.02 30.88 32.13
N ALA A 488 -45.59 31.86 32.93
CA ALA A 488 -46.47 32.77 33.65
C ALA A 488 -46.21 34.21 33.19
N PRO A 489 -46.91 34.73 32.16
CA PRO A 489 -46.56 36.01 31.52
C PRO A 489 -46.64 37.25 32.44
N SER A 490 -47.22 37.12 33.62
CA SER A 490 -47.31 38.16 34.65
C SER A 490 -46.41 37.93 35.87
N ASN A 491 -45.57 36.89 35.86
CA ASN A 491 -44.60 36.57 36.93
C ASN A 491 -43.18 36.69 36.38
N ARG A 492 -42.24 37.26 37.15
CA ARG A 492 -40.83 37.24 36.71
C ARG A 492 -40.26 35.84 36.88
N SER A 493 -39.20 35.56 36.14
CA SER A 493 -38.53 34.26 36.22
C SER A 493 -37.50 34.26 37.37
N PRO A 494 -37.37 33.16 38.13
CA PRO A 494 -36.40 33.05 39.20
C PRO A 494 -34.97 33.28 38.73
N GLN A 495 -34.19 34.00 39.53
CA GLN A 495 -32.75 34.18 39.36
C GLN A 495 -32.02 33.11 40.15
N LEU A 496 -31.37 32.17 39.47
CA LEU A 496 -30.53 31.13 40.07
C LEU A 496 -29.06 31.41 39.72
N ALA A 497 -28.18 31.45 40.72
CA ALA A 497 -26.75 31.67 40.56
C ALA A 497 -25.95 30.48 41.11
N LEU A 498 -25.17 29.83 40.25
CA LEU A 498 -24.33 28.70 40.59
C LEU A 498 -22.88 29.13 40.89
N THR A 499 -22.28 28.58 41.94
CA THR A 499 -20.85 28.68 42.28
C THR A 499 -20.20 27.32 42.04
N THR A 500 -19.18 27.28 41.18
CA THR A 500 -18.52 26.05 40.72
C THR A 500 -17.10 25.89 41.27
N PRO A 501 -16.54 24.67 41.28
CA PRO A 501 -15.12 24.45 41.56
C PRO A 501 -14.19 25.24 40.60
N PRO A 502 -12.91 25.45 40.96
CA PRO A 502 -11.93 26.15 40.12
C PRO A 502 -11.57 25.43 38.81
N GLY A 503 -11.81 24.11 38.73
CA GLY A 503 -11.56 23.28 37.55
C GLY A 503 -12.77 22.43 37.22
N ASP A 504 -12.70 21.73 36.09
CA ASP A 504 -13.79 20.89 35.56
C ASP A 504 -13.38 19.44 35.37
N THR A 505 -12.10 19.07 35.56
CA THR A 505 -11.62 17.69 35.45
C THR A 505 -11.26 17.07 36.79
N PHE A 506 -11.67 15.83 37.01
CA PHE A 506 -11.56 15.12 38.29
C PHE A 506 -11.02 13.70 38.10
N ALA A 507 -10.17 13.24 39.02
CA ALA A 507 -9.79 11.83 39.10
C ALA A 507 -10.91 11.00 39.74
N VAL A 508 -10.92 9.69 39.51
CA VAL A 508 -11.89 8.77 40.16
C VAL A 508 -11.87 8.96 41.69
N GLY A 509 -13.04 9.25 42.26
CA GLY A 509 -13.23 9.47 43.69
C GLY A 509 -12.92 10.89 44.20
N GLU A 510 -12.44 11.80 43.35
CA GLU A 510 -12.19 13.20 43.74
C GLU A 510 -13.53 13.94 43.98
N PRO A 511 -13.67 14.74 45.06
CA PRO A 511 -14.94 15.37 45.40
C PRO A 511 -15.26 16.60 44.53
N ILE A 512 -16.49 16.66 44.02
CA ILE A 512 -17.07 17.80 43.29
C ILE A 512 -17.94 18.60 44.25
N ALA A 513 -17.54 19.82 44.62
CA ALA A 513 -18.26 20.67 45.56
C ALA A 513 -18.89 21.90 44.87
N LEU A 514 -20.21 22.04 44.97
CA LEU A 514 -21.01 23.08 44.33
C LEU A 514 -21.87 23.82 45.36
N SER A 515 -22.18 25.09 45.08
CA SER A 515 -23.19 25.85 45.84
C SER A 515 -24.03 26.75 44.95
N ALA A 516 -25.24 27.10 45.36
CA ALA A 516 -26.13 27.97 44.58
C ALA A 516 -27.01 28.84 45.48
N THR A 517 -27.37 30.02 44.97
CA THR A 517 -28.37 30.90 45.57
C THR A 517 -29.49 31.17 44.57
N ALA A 518 -30.73 31.27 45.05
CA ALA A 518 -31.88 31.56 44.21
C ALA A 518 -32.81 32.62 44.81
N THR A 519 -33.28 33.54 43.98
CA THR A 519 -34.23 34.59 44.36
C THR A 519 -35.25 34.83 43.25
N ASP A 520 -36.49 35.11 43.63
CA ASP A 520 -37.52 35.64 42.72
C ASP A 520 -38.05 36.98 43.25
N ALA A 521 -38.50 37.85 42.34
CA ALA A 521 -38.92 39.20 42.70
C ALA A 521 -40.28 39.24 43.42
N GLU A 522 -41.14 38.25 43.19
CA GLU A 522 -42.43 38.09 43.83
C GLU A 522 -42.33 37.19 45.09
N ASP A 523 -41.45 36.19 45.11
CA ASP A 523 -41.35 35.20 46.20
C ASP A 523 -40.15 35.39 47.17
N GLY A 524 -39.16 36.21 46.83
CA GLY A 524 -37.96 36.39 47.66
C GLY A 524 -36.96 35.23 47.52
N ALA A 525 -36.34 34.79 48.62
CA ALA A 525 -35.35 33.71 48.58
C ALA A 525 -36.01 32.34 48.36
N LEU A 526 -35.46 31.56 47.44
CA LEU A 526 -36.02 30.26 47.05
C LEU A 526 -35.05 29.11 47.37
N ALA A 527 -35.59 27.95 47.75
CA ALA A 527 -34.81 26.76 48.05
C ALA A 527 -34.32 26.08 46.76
N VAL A 528 -33.02 25.74 46.71
CA VAL A 528 -32.42 25.02 45.59
C VAL A 528 -32.52 23.51 45.80
N THR A 529 -32.90 22.80 44.75
CA THR A 529 -32.87 21.33 44.67
C THR A 529 -31.78 20.90 43.70
N TRP A 530 -30.98 19.93 44.11
CA TRP A 530 -29.86 19.37 43.35
C TRP A 530 -30.19 17.97 42.88
N THR A 531 -29.80 17.66 41.65
CA THR A 531 -29.77 16.30 41.11
C THR A 531 -28.42 16.08 40.44
N SER A 532 -27.91 14.86 40.52
CA SER A 532 -26.76 14.44 39.73
C SER A 532 -27.16 13.34 38.75
N ARG A 533 -26.43 13.25 37.66
CA ARG A 533 -26.63 12.26 36.60
C ARG A 533 -25.28 11.86 36.04
N GLU A 534 -24.97 10.58 36.16
CA GLU A 534 -23.82 9.98 35.49
C GLU A 534 -24.20 9.81 34.03
N LEU A 535 -23.36 10.32 33.14
CA LEU A 535 -23.54 10.22 31.70
C LEU A 535 -22.35 9.43 31.16
N HIS A 536 -22.62 8.18 30.83
CA HIS A 536 -21.69 7.20 30.31
C HIS A 536 -21.68 7.29 28.79
N CYS A 537 -20.55 7.67 28.21
CA CYS A 537 -20.39 7.87 26.77
C CYS A 537 -19.16 7.09 26.29
N PRO A 538 -19.27 5.76 26.06
CA PRO A 538 -18.17 4.92 25.59
C PRO A 538 -17.55 5.47 24.29
N ASP A 539 -18.40 6.07 23.47
CA ASP A 539 -18.08 7.14 22.55
C ASP A 539 -19.16 8.23 22.70
N GLU A 540 -18.89 9.47 22.27
CA GLU A 540 -19.86 10.57 22.40
C GLU A 540 -21.20 10.24 21.70
N ALA A 541 -21.24 9.30 20.74
CA ALA A 541 -22.45 8.91 20.02
C ALA A 541 -23.28 7.80 20.69
N THR A 542 -22.77 7.14 21.73
CA THR A 542 -23.46 6.05 22.46
C THR A 542 -23.65 6.37 23.92
N CYS A 543 -24.00 7.63 24.20
CA CYS A 543 -24.27 8.07 25.54
C CYS A 543 -25.55 7.45 26.12
N HIS A 544 -25.47 6.96 27.35
CA HIS A 544 -26.64 6.69 28.19
C HIS A 544 -26.41 7.26 29.59
N SER A 545 -27.50 7.48 30.33
CA SER A 545 -27.39 8.15 31.62
C SER A 545 -28.02 7.34 32.75
N HIS A 546 -27.39 7.40 33.91
CA HIS A 546 -27.88 6.85 35.16
C HIS A 546 -28.21 7.99 36.13
N PRO A 547 -29.38 7.98 36.79
CA PRO A 547 -29.69 8.96 37.80
C PRO A 547 -28.75 8.79 39.00
N GLY A 548 -28.17 9.88 39.45
CA GLY A 548 -27.32 9.94 40.63
C GLY A 548 -28.09 10.37 41.87
N VAL A 549 -27.34 10.84 42.88
CA VAL A 549 -27.89 11.36 44.14
C VAL A 549 -28.36 12.81 44.02
N GLY A 550 -29.28 13.22 44.88
CA GLY A 550 -29.81 14.59 44.94
C GLY A 550 -29.93 15.09 46.36
N ALA A 551 -30.12 16.40 46.52
CA ALA A 551 -30.26 17.05 47.82
C ALA A 551 -31.05 18.37 47.71
N THR A 552 -31.37 18.97 48.84
CA THR A 552 -31.95 20.32 48.91
C THR A 552 -31.09 21.20 49.82
N GLY A 553 -30.92 22.46 49.46
CA GLY A 553 -30.14 23.45 50.21
C GLY A 553 -29.08 24.14 49.35
N ASP A 554 -28.30 25.01 49.97
CA ASP A 554 -27.40 25.93 49.25
C ASP A 554 -26.12 25.27 48.74
N SER A 555 -25.82 24.02 49.13
CA SER A 555 -24.59 23.32 48.76
C SER A 555 -24.80 21.83 48.45
N PHE A 556 -23.94 21.27 47.59
CA PHE A 556 -23.96 19.87 47.17
C PHE A 556 -22.54 19.34 46.95
N THR A 557 -22.26 18.11 47.37
CA THR A 557 -20.96 17.46 47.16
C THR A 557 -21.13 15.98 46.81
N VAL A 558 -20.42 15.52 45.78
CA VAL A 558 -20.47 14.14 45.27
C VAL A 558 -19.09 13.72 44.73
N PRO A 559 -18.62 12.47 44.94
CA PRO A 559 -17.37 12.00 44.35
C PRO A 559 -17.49 11.78 42.84
N PHE A 560 -16.39 11.97 42.10
CA PHE A 560 -16.35 11.62 40.68
C PHE A 560 -16.44 10.09 40.49
N PRO A 561 -17.29 9.58 39.59
CA PRO A 561 -17.56 8.15 39.48
C PRO A 561 -16.36 7.34 38.95
N ASP A 562 -16.30 6.06 39.31
CA ASP A 562 -15.30 5.11 38.81
C ASP A 562 -15.73 4.50 37.47
N HIS A 563 -15.77 5.36 36.44
CA HIS A 563 -16.10 4.95 35.07
C HIS A 563 -15.23 5.74 34.07
N PRO A 564 -14.52 5.05 33.15
CA PRO A 564 -13.48 5.66 32.30
C PRO A 564 -14.01 6.66 31.26
N ASP A 565 -15.30 6.58 30.94
CA ASP A 565 -16.01 7.25 29.85
C ASP A 565 -17.19 8.10 30.35
N THR A 566 -17.22 8.38 31.65
CA THR A 566 -18.35 9.02 32.31
C THR A 566 -18.05 10.47 32.66
N ARG A 567 -18.99 11.36 32.34
CA ARG A 567 -19.05 12.73 32.89
C ARG A 567 -20.22 12.82 33.87
N LEU A 568 -20.06 13.61 34.92
CA LEU A 568 -21.12 13.81 35.92
C LEU A 568 -21.79 15.16 35.69
N LEU A 569 -23.09 15.15 35.40
CA LEU A 569 -23.91 16.35 35.31
C LEU A 569 -24.56 16.60 36.66
N VAL A 570 -24.41 17.81 37.20
CA VAL A 570 -25.05 18.23 38.45
C VAL A 570 -25.94 19.43 38.16
N THR A 571 -27.24 19.27 38.33
CA THR A 571 -28.27 20.28 38.03
C THR A 571 -28.85 20.85 39.31
N ALA A 572 -28.70 22.16 39.49
CA ALA A 572 -29.44 22.97 40.44
C ALA A 572 -30.78 23.41 39.81
N THR A 573 -31.87 23.25 40.54
CA THR A 573 -33.24 23.56 40.10
C THR A 573 -33.95 24.39 41.16
N VAL A 574 -34.68 25.42 40.73
CA VAL A 574 -35.57 26.22 41.57
C VAL A 574 -36.92 26.38 40.89
N THR A 575 -37.99 26.41 41.68
CA THR A 575 -39.36 26.64 41.21
C THR A 575 -40.01 27.71 42.08
N ASP A 576 -40.62 28.70 41.46
CA ASP A 576 -41.36 29.76 42.15
C ASP A 576 -42.81 29.36 42.45
N SER A 577 -43.56 30.23 43.12
CA SER A 577 -44.97 30.00 43.45
C SER A 577 -45.89 30.02 42.22
N ALA A 578 -45.46 30.66 41.14
CA ALA A 578 -46.15 30.66 39.85
C ALA A 578 -45.91 29.37 39.04
N GLY A 579 -44.99 28.51 39.48
CA GLY A 579 -44.63 27.24 38.82
C GLY A 579 -43.60 27.41 37.69
N VAL A 580 -42.96 28.57 37.56
CA VAL A 580 -41.86 28.80 36.63
C VAL A 580 -40.59 28.19 37.22
N VAL A 581 -39.84 27.47 36.38
CA VAL A 581 -38.64 26.74 36.78
C VAL A 581 -37.41 27.43 36.20
N ALA A 582 -36.37 27.59 37.02
CA ALA A 582 -35.04 27.94 36.55
C ALA A 582 -34.04 26.85 36.94
N THR A 583 -33.12 26.52 36.03
CA THR A 583 -32.11 25.48 36.23
C THR A 583 -30.73 25.95 35.80
N GLN A 584 -29.69 25.51 36.50
CA GLN A 584 -28.29 25.58 36.06
C GLN A 584 -27.64 24.20 36.18
N THR A 585 -26.84 23.80 35.19
CA THR A 585 -26.14 22.51 35.20
C THR A 585 -24.64 22.71 35.11
N TYR A 586 -23.89 22.04 35.99
CA TYR A 586 -22.43 21.92 35.93
C TYR A 586 -22.05 20.52 35.44
N THR A 587 -21.05 20.45 34.55
CA THR A 587 -20.53 19.18 34.04
C THR A 587 -19.12 18.99 34.58
N ALA A 588 -18.92 17.92 35.36
CA ALA A 588 -17.60 17.44 35.75
C ALA A 588 -17.11 16.42 34.72
N TRP A 589 -15.91 16.64 34.21
CA TRP A 589 -15.21 15.83 33.22
C TRP A 589 -14.17 14.91 33.89
N PRO A 590 -13.83 13.77 33.26
CA PRO A 590 -12.74 12.93 33.74
C PRO A 590 -11.38 13.60 33.49
N ARG A 591 -10.47 13.51 34.47
CA ARG A 591 -9.06 13.83 34.27
C ARG A 591 -8.38 12.60 33.65
N GLN A 592 -7.95 12.71 32.39
CA GLN A 592 -7.40 11.58 31.65
C GLN A 592 -5.91 11.74 31.38
N HIS A 593 -5.20 10.60 31.31
CA HIS A 593 -3.79 10.49 30.90
C HIS A 593 -3.66 9.45 29.78
N ARG A 594 -2.63 9.55 28.96
CA ARG A 594 -2.42 8.62 27.84
C ARG A 594 -1.82 7.32 28.30
N LEU A 595 -2.49 6.21 28.01
CA LEU A 595 -1.92 4.87 28.06
C LEU A 595 -1.43 4.46 26.66
N THR A 596 -0.22 3.92 26.58
CA THR A 596 0.35 3.38 25.34
C THR A 596 0.93 1.99 25.57
N LEU A 597 0.50 1.02 24.77
CA LEU A 597 1.04 -0.32 24.74
C LEU A 597 2.05 -0.44 23.59
N THR A 598 3.25 -0.92 23.88
CA THR A 598 4.33 -1.12 22.90
C THR A 598 4.91 -2.52 23.03
N SER A 599 5.73 -2.94 22.07
CA SER A 599 6.45 -4.21 22.16
C SER A 599 7.78 -4.19 21.42
N ASN A 600 8.72 -5.05 21.83
CA ASN A 600 10.03 -5.21 21.17
C ASN A 600 9.92 -5.89 19.78
N VAL A 601 8.82 -6.60 19.53
CA VAL A 601 8.45 -7.17 18.23
C VAL A 601 7.00 -6.76 17.95
N PRO A 602 6.64 -6.30 16.74
CA PRO A 602 5.26 -5.94 16.42
C PRO A 602 4.28 -7.05 16.82
N ALA A 603 3.31 -6.73 17.65
CA ALA A 603 2.35 -7.69 18.19
C ALA A 603 1.00 -7.00 18.44
N ALA A 604 -0.08 -7.79 18.44
CA ALA A 604 -1.38 -7.28 18.88
C ALA A 604 -1.36 -7.05 20.40
N LEU A 605 -1.55 -5.80 20.80
CA LEU A 605 -1.67 -5.37 22.18
C LEU A 605 -3.00 -4.65 22.30
N GLN A 606 -3.74 -4.92 23.36
CA GLN A 606 -5.13 -4.52 23.48
C GLN A 606 -5.39 -3.93 24.87
N ILE A 607 -6.14 -2.85 24.89
CA ILE A 607 -6.84 -2.33 26.05
C ILE A 607 -8.31 -2.73 25.85
N PRO A 608 -8.79 -3.84 26.44
CA PRO A 608 -10.10 -4.39 26.09
C PRO A 608 -11.26 -3.42 26.36
N SER A 609 -11.17 -2.58 27.39
CA SER A 609 -12.17 -1.55 27.69
C SER A 609 -12.23 -0.44 26.65
N GLU A 610 -11.16 -0.25 25.87
CA GLU A 610 -11.02 0.82 24.88
C GLU A 610 -11.09 0.23 23.46
N ASN A 611 -12.07 -0.65 23.22
CA ASN A 611 -12.28 -1.31 21.93
C ASN A 611 -11.04 -2.05 21.40
N ASN A 612 -10.23 -2.61 22.30
CA ASN A 612 -8.98 -3.29 22.00
C ASN A 612 -7.92 -2.39 21.33
N ALA A 613 -8.00 -1.07 21.50
CA ALA A 613 -6.94 -0.15 21.07
C ALA A 613 -5.62 -0.46 21.80
N ASN A 614 -4.50 -0.09 21.20
CA ASN A 614 -3.17 -0.17 21.84
C ASN A 614 -2.74 1.17 22.45
N THR A 615 -3.53 2.23 22.28
CA THR A 615 -3.35 3.51 22.95
C THR A 615 -4.70 4.18 23.16
N ALA A 616 -4.90 4.82 24.31
CA ALA A 616 -6.15 5.49 24.67
C ALA A 616 -5.90 6.56 25.74
N MET A 617 -6.80 7.54 25.81
CA MET A 617 -6.90 8.45 26.97
C MET A 617 -7.73 7.74 28.04
N VAL A 618 -7.18 7.60 29.24
CA VAL A 618 -7.78 6.79 30.31
C VAL A 618 -7.87 7.64 31.58
N THR A 619 -9.01 7.59 32.25
CA THR A 619 -9.28 8.37 33.47
C THR A 619 -8.34 8.00 34.60
N GLU A 620 -7.73 9.00 35.23
CA GLU A 620 -6.87 8.85 36.38
C GLU A 620 -7.58 8.09 37.50
N GLY A 621 -6.94 7.04 38.01
CA GLY A 621 -7.48 6.23 39.08
C GLY A 621 -8.46 5.14 38.66
N VAL A 622 -8.85 5.03 37.38
CA VAL A 622 -9.63 3.87 36.94
C VAL A 622 -8.77 2.60 36.99
N THR A 623 -9.40 1.46 37.28
CA THR A 623 -8.74 0.14 37.20
C THR A 623 -9.08 -0.50 35.86
N LEU A 624 -8.07 -0.87 35.08
CA LEU A 624 -8.26 -1.43 33.75
C LEU A 624 -7.34 -2.64 33.48
N GLU A 625 -7.72 -3.42 32.47
CA GLU A 625 -6.98 -4.57 31.97
C GLU A 625 -6.24 -4.23 30.67
N VAL A 626 -5.07 -4.83 30.46
CA VAL A 626 -4.39 -4.85 29.16
C VAL A 626 -3.99 -6.28 28.81
N ASN A 627 -3.99 -6.59 27.52
CA ASN A 627 -3.73 -7.92 26.97
C ASN A 627 -2.68 -7.84 25.86
N ALA A 628 -1.59 -8.61 26.00
CA ALA A 628 -0.64 -8.85 24.93
C ALA A 628 -0.94 -10.20 24.24
N ALA A 629 -0.80 -10.31 22.92
CA ALA A 629 -0.91 -11.59 22.22
C ALA A 629 0.11 -12.64 22.71
N ALA A 630 -0.19 -13.94 22.55
CA ALA A 630 0.77 -15.00 22.92
C ALA A 630 1.93 -15.07 21.93
N THR A 631 1.63 -14.77 20.67
CA THR A 631 2.58 -14.80 19.57
C THR A 631 2.51 -13.45 18.87
N ALA A 632 3.67 -12.87 18.58
CA ALA A 632 3.77 -11.61 17.87
C ALA A 632 3.29 -11.75 16.41
N SER A 633 3.20 -10.62 15.71
CA SER A 633 2.69 -10.56 14.33
C SER A 633 3.58 -11.28 13.31
N ASP A 634 4.81 -11.66 13.69
CA ASP A 634 5.69 -12.50 12.87
C ASP A 634 5.32 -14.00 12.90
N GLY A 635 4.31 -14.38 13.69
CA GLY A 635 3.81 -15.75 13.82
C GLY A 635 4.72 -16.68 14.61
N ALA A 636 5.82 -16.19 15.20
CA ALA A 636 6.84 -17.04 15.81
C ALA A 636 7.42 -16.51 17.14
N SER A 637 7.50 -15.19 17.34
CA SER A 637 7.99 -14.62 18.60
C SER A 637 6.98 -14.83 19.72
N ALA A 638 7.39 -15.43 20.84
CA ALA A 638 6.50 -15.80 21.95
C ALA A 638 6.58 -14.80 23.09
N PHE A 639 5.43 -14.41 23.66
CA PHE A 639 5.38 -13.48 24.79
C PHE A 639 6.09 -14.07 26.01
N THR A 640 6.91 -13.25 26.67
CA THR A 640 7.68 -13.62 27.86
C THR A 640 7.32 -12.83 29.11
N GLY A 641 6.73 -11.64 28.95
CA GLY A 641 6.38 -10.75 30.05
C GLY A 641 6.34 -9.29 29.62
N TRP A 642 6.12 -8.41 30.58
CA TRP A 642 6.17 -6.96 30.43
C TRP A 642 7.51 -6.43 30.95
N ALA A 643 8.00 -5.36 30.34
CA ALA A 643 9.31 -4.78 30.67
C ALA A 643 9.43 -4.29 32.12
N ASP A 644 8.31 -4.00 32.77
CA ASP A 644 8.21 -3.60 34.18
C ASP A 644 8.04 -4.78 35.16
N GLY A 645 8.05 -6.03 34.67
CA GLY A 645 8.17 -7.24 35.49
C GLY A 645 7.06 -8.31 35.36
N PRO A 646 5.77 -7.97 35.18
CA PRO A 646 4.72 -8.99 35.13
C PRO A 646 4.87 -10.00 34.00
N THR A 647 4.60 -11.27 34.27
CA THR A 647 4.75 -12.38 33.31
C THR A 647 3.44 -12.82 32.66
N ASP A 648 2.31 -12.37 33.20
CA ASP A 648 1.01 -12.68 32.63
C ASP A 648 0.73 -11.78 31.43
N ARG A 649 0.22 -12.40 30.35
CA ARG A 649 -0.20 -11.69 29.14
C ARG A 649 -1.28 -10.65 29.42
N VAL A 650 -2.20 -11.03 30.30
CA VAL A 650 -3.32 -10.21 30.75
C VAL A 650 -2.96 -9.69 32.12
N ARG A 651 -3.01 -8.36 32.30
CA ARG A 651 -2.75 -7.75 33.60
C ARG A 651 -3.67 -6.57 33.87
N THR A 652 -3.99 -6.40 35.13
CA THR A 652 -4.80 -5.29 35.64
C THR A 652 -3.92 -4.29 36.38
N PHE A 653 -4.19 -3.00 36.22
CA PHE A 653 -3.52 -1.93 36.97
C PHE A 653 -4.44 -0.71 37.12
N LYS A 654 -4.05 0.21 38.02
CA LYS A 654 -4.73 1.50 38.24
C LYS A 654 -4.01 2.59 37.47
N MET A 655 -4.74 3.38 36.67
CA MET A 655 -4.13 4.45 35.86
C MET A 655 -3.50 5.52 36.77
N PRO A 656 -2.20 5.86 36.60
CA PRO A 656 -1.54 6.87 37.41
C PRO A 656 -1.90 8.30 36.98
N ALA A 657 -1.43 9.29 37.75
CA ALA A 657 -1.62 10.72 37.51
C ALA A 657 -0.69 11.30 36.40
N ASN A 658 -0.25 10.45 35.48
CA ASN A 658 0.63 10.80 34.37
C ASN A 658 0.48 9.80 33.22
N ASP A 659 0.92 10.18 32.02
CA ASP A 659 1.01 9.27 30.88
C ASP A 659 1.83 8.01 31.23
N LEU A 660 1.38 6.85 30.72
CA LEU A 660 1.98 5.55 31.00
C LEU A 660 2.24 4.79 29.70
N THR A 661 3.46 4.27 29.56
CA THR A 661 3.79 3.31 28.49
C THR A 661 4.10 1.95 29.09
N LEU A 662 3.39 0.92 28.64
CA LEU A 662 3.66 -0.48 29.00
C LEU A 662 4.25 -1.21 27.79
N SER A 663 5.39 -1.86 27.96
CA SER A 663 6.08 -2.56 26.87
C SER A 663 6.05 -4.07 27.06
N ALA A 664 5.37 -4.79 26.16
CA ALA A 664 5.38 -6.24 26.10
C ALA A 664 6.71 -6.75 25.49
N VAL A 665 7.25 -7.82 26.05
CA VAL A 665 8.50 -8.44 25.65
C VAL A 665 8.22 -9.83 25.10
N TYR A 666 8.65 -10.06 23.86
CA TYR A 666 8.57 -11.33 23.16
C TYR A 666 9.97 -11.88 22.92
N ALA A 667 10.17 -13.18 23.17
CA ALA A 667 11.37 -13.89 22.78
C ALA A 667 11.32 -14.15 21.27
N THR A 668 12.31 -13.65 20.53
CA THR A 668 12.40 -13.84 19.08
C THR A 668 12.71 -15.30 18.75
N PRO A 669 12.45 -15.79 17.52
CA PRO A 669 12.80 -17.16 17.16
C PRO A 669 14.29 -17.47 17.37
N ILE A 670 15.16 -16.50 17.08
CA ILE A 670 16.61 -16.60 17.33
C ILE A 670 16.89 -16.76 18.81
N GLU A 671 16.26 -15.95 19.68
CA GLU A 671 16.42 -16.06 21.13
C GLU A 671 15.88 -17.37 21.68
N GLN A 672 14.70 -17.82 21.22
CA GLN A 672 14.11 -19.09 21.59
C GLN A 672 15.05 -20.26 21.25
N ARG A 673 15.58 -20.30 20.02
CA ARG A 673 16.52 -21.34 19.59
C ARG A 673 17.83 -21.25 20.38
N TYR A 674 18.41 -20.06 20.51
CA TYR A 674 19.65 -19.85 21.25
C TYR A 674 19.50 -20.29 22.71
N ASN A 675 18.39 -19.98 23.38
CA ASN A 675 18.15 -20.34 24.78
C ASN A 675 17.84 -21.82 25.00
N SER A 676 17.22 -22.50 24.03
CA SER A 676 16.89 -23.93 24.12
C SER A 676 18.02 -24.86 23.70
N ASP A 677 18.91 -24.44 22.81
CA ASP A 677 19.97 -25.29 22.24
C ASP A 677 21.35 -25.00 22.86
N ALA A 678 21.75 -25.81 23.85
CA ALA A 678 23.04 -25.66 24.53
C ALA A 678 24.24 -25.90 23.59
N ALA A 679 24.12 -26.81 22.62
CA ALA A 679 25.18 -27.10 21.68
C ALA A 679 25.38 -25.93 20.71
N LEU A 680 24.29 -25.32 20.23
CA LEU A 680 24.35 -24.11 19.44
C LEU A 680 25.02 -22.96 20.19
N ARG A 681 24.68 -22.73 21.47
CA ARG A 681 25.35 -21.70 22.27
C ARG A 681 26.86 -21.94 22.38
N GLN A 682 27.27 -23.19 22.60
CA GLN A 682 28.69 -23.54 22.62
C GLN A 682 29.34 -23.41 21.24
N LEU A 683 28.59 -23.51 20.15
CA LEU A 683 29.08 -23.36 18.79
C LEU A 683 29.27 -21.88 18.42
N VAL A 684 28.25 -21.04 18.60
CA VAL A 684 28.26 -19.63 18.14
C VAL A 684 28.80 -18.64 19.19
N GLY A 685 28.81 -19.01 20.48
CA GLY A 685 29.25 -18.13 21.57
C GLY A 685 28.19 -17.11 21.99
N ALA A 686 28.57 -16.10 22.77
CA ALA A 686 27.66 -15.07 23.26
C ALA A 686 27.23 -14.09 22.13
N PRO A 687 26.04 -13.47 22.20
CA PRO A 687 25.65 -12.43 21.27
C PRO A 687 26.52 -11.18 21.46
N THR A 688 26.99 -10.59 20.36
CA THR A 688 27.86 -9.40 20.37
C THR A 688 27.16 -8.12 19.90
N ALA A 689 25.93 -8.25 19.38
CA ALA A 689 25.10 -7.14 18.93
C ALA A 689 23.61 -7.40 19.20
N PRO A 690 22.76 -6.35 19.20
CA PRO A 690 21.32 -6.50 19.08
C PRO A 690 20.94 -7.25 17.80
N GLU A 691 19.74 -7.81 17.81
CA GLU A 691 19.17 -8.42 16.62
C GLU A 691 18.76 -7.34 15.61
N VAL A 692 18.96 -7.63 14.32
CA VAL A 692 18.70 -6.73 13.19
C VAL A 692 17.60 -7.33 12.32
N ILE A 693 16.67 -6.48 11.88
CA ILE A 693 15.64 -6.81 10.89
C ILE A 693 16.04 -6.15 9.56
N ASP A 694 16.10 -6.94 8.50
CA ASP A 694 16.46 -6.50 7.16
C ASP A 694 15.54 -7.19 6.14
N GLY A 695 14.51 -6.47 5.70
CA GLY A 695 13.41 -7.02 4.91
C GLY A 695 12.69 -8.15 5.65
N GLY A 696 12.49 -9.28 4.97
CA GLY A 696 11.88 -10.50 5.54
C GLY A 696 12.85 -11.36 6.37
N VAL A 697 14.08 -10.90 6.62
CA VAL A 697 15.12 -11.65 7.34
C VAL A 697 15.48 -10.93 8.62
N ARG A 698 15.66 -11.72 9.68
CA ARG A 698 16.12 -11.27 11.00
C ARG A 698 17.43 -11.96 11.30
N TYR A 699 18.41 -11.27 11.84
CA TYR A 699 19.68 -11.90 12.20
C TYR A 699 20.33 -11.29 13.42
N ARG A 700 21.14 -12.07 14.12
CA ARG A 700 21.94 -11.61 15.27
C ARG A 700 23.37 -12.09 15.15
N VAL A 701 24.30 -11.21 15.52
CA VAL A 701 25.74 -11.49 15.52
C VAL A 701 26.17 -12.08 16.85
N TYR A 702 26.96 -13.15 16.78
CA TYR A 702 27.56 -13.85 17.91
C TYR A 702 29.08 -13.89 17.74
N GLU A 703 29.81 -14.23 18.80
CA GLU A 703 31.29 -14.27 18.81
C GLU A 703 31.89 -15.08 17.66
N ARG A 704 31.25 -16.19 17.26
CA ARG A 704 31.75 -17.13 16.25
C ARG A 704 30.76 -17.40 15.11
N GLY A 705 29.73 -16.55 14.94
CA GLY A 705 28.71 -16.82 13.94
C GLY A 705 27.62 -15.76 13.82
N ARG A 706 26.66 -16.03 12.92
CA ARG A 706 25.38 -15.34 12.88
C ARG A 706 24.25 -16.36 12.89
N LEU A 707 23.22 -16.09 13.69
CA LEU A 707 21.94 -16.77 13.56
C LEU A 707 21.03 -15.91 12.68
N TYR A 708 20.37 -16.55 11.73
CA TYR A 708 19.40 -15.94 10.83
C TYR A 708 18.05 -16.58 11.06
N TRP A 709 16.97 -15.82 10.92
CA TRP A 709 15.60 -16.31 10.88
C TRP A 709 14.87 -15.69 9.70
N SER A 710 14.04 -16.51 9.04
CA SER A 710 12.96 -16.06 8.18
C SER A 710 11.74 -16.93 8.43
N SER A 711 10.55 -16.44 8.06
CA SER A 711 9.32 -17.24 8.15
C SER A 711 9.36 -18.49 7.26
N GLN A 712 10.12 -18.46 6.17
CA GLN A 712 10.23 -19.57 5.21
C GLN A 712 11.22 -20.65 5.67
N THR A 713 12.33 -20.25 6.30
CA THR A 713 13.45 -21.15 6.60
C THR A 713 13.56 -21.49 8.08
N GLY A 714 12.94 -20.73 8.98
CA GLY A 714 13.23 -20.84 10.40
C GLY A 714 14.63 -20.35 10.76
N VAL A 715 15.10 -20.69 11.96
CA VAL A 715 16.38 -20.20 12.47
C VAL A 715 17.52 -21.09 11.98
N HIS A 716 18.59 -20.52 11.40
CA HIS A 716 19.79 -21.24 10.99
C HIS A 716 21.09 -20.50 11.30
N ALA A 717 22.14 -21.25 11.61
CA ALA A 717 23.48 -20.76 11.90
C ALA A 717 24.37 -20.77 10.65
N VAL A 718 25.05 -19.65 10.42
CA VAL A 718 26.12 -19.53 9.44
C VAL A 718 27.38 -19.12 10.20
N ILE A 719 28.44 -19.92 10.12
CA ILE A 719 29.65 -19.76 10.95
C ILE A 719 30.93 -19.85 10.12
N GLY A 720 32.09 -19.72 10.77
CA GLY A 720 33.38 -20.03 10.18
C GLY A 720 33.67 -19.37 8.83
N GLN A 721 34.34 -20.11 7.94
CA GLN A 721 34.73 -19.62 6.61
C GLN A 721 33.54 -19.51 5.64
N VAL A 722 32.48 -20.28 5.87
CA VAL A 722 31.24 -20.17 5.09
C VAL A 722 30.59 -18.81 5.34
N LEU A 723 30.51 -18.36 6.60
CA LEU A 723 30.01 -17.04 6.96
C LEU A 723 30.85 -15.92 6.35
N VAL A 724 32.18 -16.03 6.42
CA VAL A 724 33.08 -15.02 5.85
C VAL A 724 32.80 -14.84 4.36
N LYS A 725 32.77 -15.94 3.59
CA LYS A 725 32.51 -15.89 2.15
C LYS A 725 31.07 -15.45 1.84
N TYR A 726 30.10 -15.91 2.61
CA TYR A 726 28.71 -15.50 2.47
C TYR A 726 28.56 -13.98 2.62
N LEU A 727 29.14 -13.38 3.66
CA LEU A 727 29.09 -11.94 3.88
C LEU A 727 29.91 -11.15 2.85
N GLU A 728 31.10 -11.64 2.46
CA GLU A 728 31.95 -11.03 1.42
C GLU A 728 31.17 -10.81 0.12
N LEU A 729 30.31 -11.76 -0.23
CA LEU A 729 29.54 -11.73 -1.46
C LEU A 729 28.18 -11.02 -1.32
N GLY A 730 27.83 -10.47 -0.15
CA GLY A 730 26.60 -9.70 0.09
C GLY A 730 25.60 -10.36 1.05
N GLY A 731 25.89 -11.56 1.55
CA GLY A 731 25.09 -12.26 2.55
C GLY A 731 23.65 -12.52 2.08
N HIS A 732 22.70 -12.33 3.00
CA HIS A 732 21.28 -12.63 2.77
C HIS A 732 20.66 -11.72 1.71
N THR A 733 21.23 -10.53 1.47
CA THR A 733 20.74 -9.63 0.41
C THR A 733 20.98 -10.21 -0.99
N ARG A 734 22.01 -11.06 -1.16
CA ARG A 734 22.34 -11.70 -2.44
C ARG A 734 21.84 -13.14 -2.53
N PHE A 735 21.97 -13.90 -1.45
CA PHE A 735 21.72 -15.35 -1.45
C PHE A 735 20.50 -15.77 -0.65
N GLY A 736 19.75 -14.83 -0.05
CA GLY A 736 18.59 -15.13 0.78
C GLY A 736 18.97 -15.73 2.14
N ALA A 737 17.97 -16.05 2.95
CA ALA A 737 18.19 -16.68 4.25
C ALA A 737 18.77 -18.11 4.10
N PRO A 738 19.60 -18.55 5.07
CA PRO A 738 20.08 -19.94 5.13
C PRO A 738 18.91 -20.94 5.26
N LEU A 739 18.97 -22.03 4.49
CA LEU A 739 18.06 -23.18 4.53
C LEU A 739 18.54 -24.29 5.48
N THR A 740 19.82 -24.25 5.85
CA THR A 740 20.45 -25.24 6.73
C THR A 740 21.34 -24.53 7.73
N ASP A 741 21.60 -25.18 8.86
CA ASP A 741 22.80 -24.85 9.64
C ASP A 741 24.06 -25.23 8.86
N GLU A 742 25.20 -24.66 9.26
CA GLU A 742 26.48 -25.13 8.75
C GLU A 742 26.70 -26.57 9.23
N THR A 743 26.86 -27.49 8.29
CA THR A 743 27.11 -28.90 8.60
C THR A 743 28.27 -29.46 7.78
N GLY A 744 28.75 -30.63 8.17
CA GLY A 744 29.77 -31.36 7.42
C GLY A 744 29.22 -31.94 6.12
N THR A 745 30.04 -31.94 5.07
CA THR A 745 29.68 -32.63 3.82
C THR A 745 29.62 -34.16 4.04
N PRO A 746 28.76 -34.87 3.30
CA PRO A 746 28.61 -36.33 3.39
C PRO A 746 29.88 -37.19 3.16
N ASP A 747 30.95 -36.64 2.60
CA ASP A 747 32.26 -37.31 2.47
C ASP A 747 33.21 -37.07 3.68
N GLY A 748 32.80 -36.22 4.62
CA GLY A 748 33.54 -35.89 5.84
C GLY A 748 34.66 -34.85 5.67
N ILE A 749 34.82 -34.25 4.48
CA ILE A 749 35.97 -33.36 4.17
C ILE A 749 35.62 -31.88 4.39
N GLY A 750 34.46 -31.44 3.93
CA GLY A 750 34.06 -30.04 3.86
C GLY A 750 33.00 -29.62 4.88
N ARG A 751 32.60 -28.35 4.75
CA ARG A 751 31.48 -27.72 5.47
C ARG A 751 30.64 -26.92 4.48
N PHE A 752 29.35 -26.80 4.72
CA PHE A 752 28.49 -26.00 3.84
C PHE A 752 27.24 -25.46 4.53
N ASN A 753 26.68 -24.42 3.93
CA ASN A 753 25.29 -24.01 4.10
C ASN A 753 24.59 -23.98 2.74
N HIS A 754 23.31 -24.35 2.72
CA HIS A 754 22.40 -24.00 1.63
C HIS A 754 21.63 -22.72 1.97
N PHE A 755 21.25 -21.96 0.94
CA PHE A 755 20.50 -20.72 1.08
C PHE A 755 19.35 -20.70 0.08
N ILE A 756 18.24 -20.10 0.48
CA ILE A 756 17.00 -20.10 -0.30
C ILE A 756 17.15 -19.39 -1.64
N GLY A 757 18.08 -18.44 -1.72
CA GLY A 757 18.33 -17.65 -2.91
C GLY A 757 17.61 -16.32 -2.93
N THR A 758 17.89 -15.54 -3.95
CA THR A 758 17.08 -14.41 -4.39
C THR A 758 16.65 -14.65 -5.84
N PRO A 759 15.71 -13.87 -6.42
CA PRO A 759 15.42 -13.96 -7.85
C PRO A 759 16.68 -13.84 -8.74
N ALA A 760 17.70 -13.11 -8.28
CA ALA A 760 18.96 -12.93 -9.01
C ALA A 760 19.90 -14.14 -8.96
N THR A 761 19.90 -14.90 -7.88
CA THR A 761 20.83 -16.03 -7.69
C THR A 761 20.16 -17.39 -7.79
N GLY A 762 18.84 -17.48 -7.67
CA GLY A 762 18.17 -18.74 -7.37
C GLY A 762 18.76 -19.38 -6.10
N THR A 763 18.46 -20.65 -5.85
CA THR A 763 19.01 -21.36 -4.69
C THR A 763 20.54 -21.34 -4.72
N ALA A 764 21.14 -21.03 -3.59
CA ALA A 764 22.59 -20.86 -3.48
C ALA A 764 23.19 -21.79 -2.44
N SER A 765 24.50 -21.96 -2.50
CA SER A 765 25.27 -22.68 -1.48
C SER A 765 26.66 -22.11 -1.38
N VAL A 766 27.23 -22.21 -0.18
CA VAL A 766 28.63 -21.91 0.06
C VAL A 766 29.25 -23.16 0.66
N TYR A 767 30.30 -23.67 0.02
CA TYR A 767 31.03 -24.85 0.45
C TYR A 767 32.46 -24.46 0.78
N TYR A 768 32.99 -25.02 1.86
CA TYR A 768 34.37 -24.83 2.32
C TYR A 768 35.10 -26.15 2.45
N THR A 769 36.34 -26.21 1.96
CA THR A 769 37.33 -27.22 2.35
C THR A 769 38.68 -26.57 2.65
N PRO A 770 39.57 -27.21 3.43
CA PRO A 770 40.93 -26.71 3.63
C PRO A 770 41.73 -26.56 2.33
N SER A 771 41.47 -27.40 1.32
CA SER A 771 42.21 -27.40 0.05
C SER A 771 41.71 -26.38 -0.97
N THR A 772 40.40 -26.10 -0.99
CA THR A 772 39.80 -25.20 -1.98
C THR A 772 39.50 -23.81 -1.41
N GLY A 773 39.32 -23.67 -0.09
CA GLY A 773 38.73 -22.47 0.50
C GLY A 773 37.20 -22.48 0.41
N ALA A 774 36.57 -21.37 0.81
CA ALA A 774 35.12 -21.22 0.77
C ALA A 774 34.69 -20.60 -0.57
N HIS A 775 33.73 -21.23 -1.25
CA HIS A 775 33.25 -20.80 -2.56
C HIS A 775 31.73 -20.90 -2.66
N ALA A 776 31.13 -19.90 -3.32
CA ALA A 776 29.71 -19.81 -3.57
C ALA A 776 29.34 -20.37 -4.95
N ILE A 777 28.26 -21.13 -5.00
CA ILE A 777 27.67 -21.73 -6.20
C ILE A 777 26.16 -21.57 -6.15
N TRP A 778 25.52 -21.14 -7.23
CA TRP A 778 24.09 -20.84 -7.24
C TRP A 778 23.43 -21.16 -8.58
N GLY A 779 22.11 -20.94 -8.64
CA GLY A 779 21.28 -21.11 -9.82
C GLY A 779 21.47 -22.46 -10.54
N LEU A 780 21.45 -22.40 -11.87
CA LEU A 780 21.47 -23.59 -12.72
C LEU A 780 22.81 -24.35 -12.70
N ILE A 781 23.92 -23.68 -12.36
CA ILE A 781 25.22 -24.37 -12.18
C ILE A 781 25.18 -25.21 -10.90
N ARG A 782 24.63 -24.68 -9.80
CA ARG A 782 24.39 -25.45 -8.57
C ARG A 782 23.46 -26.63 -8.81
N GLU A 783 22.36 -26.42 -9.53
CA GLU A 783 21.42 -27.51 -9.84
C GLU A 783 22.07 -28.61 -10.68
N LYS A 784 22.89 -28.25 -11.67
CA LYS A 784 23.66 -29.24 -12.42
C LYS A 784 24.65 -29.97 -11.53
N TRP A 785 25.38 -29.26 -10.69
CA TRP A 785 26.32 -29.88 -9.76
C TRP A 785 25.63 -30.86 -8.80
N ALA A 786 24.45 -30.50 -8.31
CA ALA A 786 23.60 -31.37 -7.50
C ALA A 786 23.19 -32.64 -8.26
N ALA A 787 22.77 -32.50 -9.53
CA ALA A 787 22.41 -33.63 -10.39
C ALA A 787 23.60 -34.55 -10.72
N LEU A 788 24.83 -34.04 -10.60
CA LEU A 788 26.08 -34.79 -10.75
C LEU A 788 26.57 -35.38 -9.41
N ASP A 789 25.72 -35.50 -8.40
CA ASP A 789 26.04 -36.05 -7.06
C ASP A 789 27.02 -35.19 -6.24
N TRP A 790 26.92 -33.87 -6.38
CA TRP A 790 27.61 -32.88 -5.54
C TRP A 790 29.14 -33.13 -5.46
N GLU A 791 29.72 -33.05 -4.26
CA GLU A 791 31.16 -33.26 -4.03
C GLU A 791 31.62 -34.71 -4.21
N LYS A 792 30.69 -35.67 -4.08
CA LYS A 792 30.96 -37.09 -4.32
C LYS A 792 31.06 -37.40 -5.81
N GLY A 793 30.38 -36.59 -6.61
CA GLY A 793 30.36 -36.62 -8.06
C GLY A 793 31.71 -36.51 -8.77
N PRO A 794 31.69 -36.59 -10.11
CA PRO A 794 32.89 -36.50 -10.93
C PRO A 794 33.60 -35.15 -10.81
N THR A 795 32.92 -34.11 -10.34
CA THR A 795 33.47 -32.75 -10.27
C THR A 795 34.22 -32.43 -8.97
N GLY A 796 33.80 -33.01 -7.84
CA GLY A 796 34.35 -32.67 -6.53
C GLY A 796 33.81 -31.33 -6.00
N TYR A 797 34.65 -30.59 -5.27
CA TYR A 797 34.28 -29.34 -4.61
C TYR A 797 34.45 -28.13 -5.51
N PRO A 798 33.62 -27.08 -5.39
CA PRO A 798 33.90 -25.80 -6.01
C PRO A 798 35.29 -25.28 -5.60
N ALA A 799 36.06 -24.85 -6.60
CA ALA A 799 37.39 -24.26 -6.47
C ALA A 799 37.39 -22.76 -6.84
N THR A 800 36.27 -22.26 -7.35
CA THR A 800 36.00 -20.84 -7.58
C THR A 800 34.57 -20.52 -7.14
N ASP A 801 34.33 -19.26 -6.80
CA ASP A 801 32.99 -18.66 -6.85
C ASP A 801 32.44 -18.75 -8.29
N GLU A 802 31.13 -18.55 -8.48
CA GLU A 802 30.54 -18.54 -9.82
C GLU A 802 30.90 -17.25 -10.57
N LEU A 803 31.74 -17.38 -11.60
CA LEU A 803 32.32 -16.28 -12.37
C LEU A 803 31.55 -16.08 -13.69
N ILE A 804 31.60 -14.86 -14.22
CA ILE A 804 31.16 -14.56 -15.58
C ILE A 804 32.25 -15.08 -16.53
N THR A 805 31.86 -15.73 -17.64
CA THR A 805 32.83 -16.17 -18.64
C THR A 805 33.55 -14.97 -19.27
N PRO A 806 34.84 -15.13 -19.66
CA PRO A 806 35.62 -14.06 -20.28
C PRO A 806 35.04 -13.38 -21.52
N ASP A 807 34.03 -13.95 -22.18
CA ASP A 807 33.29 -13.37 -23.31
C ASP A 807 32.01 -12.60 -22.89
N GLY A 808 31.64 -12.65 -21.60
CA GLY A 808 30.47 -11.99 -21.03
C GLY A 808 29.12 -12.69 -21.27
N ILE A 809 29.10 -13.88 -21.89
CA ILE A 809 27.85 -14.55 -22.30
C ILE A 809 27.33 -15.50 -21.22
N GLY A 810 28.21 -16.27 -20.62
CA GLY A 810 27.89 -17.36 -19.70
C GLY A 810 28.41 -17.14 -18.30
N ARG A 811 28.24 -18.18 -17.48
CA ARG A 811 28.77 -18.29 -16.13
C ARG A 811 29.45 -19.63 -15.94
N TYR A 812 30.41 -19.73 -15.01
CA TYR A 812 31.08 -20.99 -14.73
C TYR A 812 31.61 -21.09 -13.30
N ASN A 813 31.78 -22.34 -12.86
CA ASN A 813 32.61 -22.70 -11.71
C ASN A 813 33.68 -23.71 -12.15
N HIS A 814 34.89 -23.58 -11.61
CA HIS A 814 35.87 -24.67 -11.61
C HIS A 814 35.75 -25.49 -10.33
N PHE A 815 36.12 -26.77 -10.40
CA PHE A 815 36.04 -27.69 -9.28
C PHE A 815 37.33 -28.50 -9.08
N SER A 816 37.47 -29.11 -7.91
CA SER A 816 38.70 -29.71 -7.41
C SER A 816 39.17 -30.95 -8.17
N LYS A 817 38.29 -31.69 -8.87
CA LYS A 817 38.66 -32.88 -9.65
C LYS A 817 38.98 -32.56 -11.12
N ALA A 818 39.62 -31.41 -11.36
CA ALA A 818 39.93 -30.94 -12.71
C ALA A 818 38.70 -30.94 -13.62
N SER A 819 37.62 -30.32 -13.15
CA SER A 819 36.36 -30.19 -13.87
C SER A 819 35.86 -28.75 -13.87
N SER A 820 34.94 -28.45 -14.79
CA SER A 820 34.20 -27.20 -14.84
C SER A 820 32.73 -27.48 -15.12
N ILE A 821 31.85 -26.61 -14.62
CA ILE A 821 30.47 -26.53 -15.10
C ILE A 821 30.28 -25.13 -15.67
N TYR A 822 29.80 -25.07 -16.92
CA TYR A 822 29.52 -23.83 -17.63
C TYR A 822 28.02 -23.73 -17.92
N TRP A 823 27.48 -22.53 -17.84
CA TRP A 823 26.09 -22.23 -18.16
C TRP A 823 25.98 -21.06 -19.13
N THR A 824 25.06 -21.16 -20.09
CA THR A 824 24.56 -20.02 -20.88
C THR A 824 23.03 -20.09 -20.99
N PRO A 825 22.34 -18.98 -21.32
CA PRO A 825 20.92 -19.01 -21.63
C PRO A 825 20.55 -19.96 -22.78
N ALA A 826 21.47 -20.16 -23.75
CA ALA A 826 21.21 -20.98 -24.94
C ALA A 826 21.42 -22.47 -24.71
N THR A 827 22.42 -22.84 -23.90
CA THR A 827 22.86 -24.22 -23.74
C THR A 827 22.40 -24.84 -22.43
N GLY A 828 22.08 -24.04 -21.40
CA GLY A 828 21.92 -24.53 -20.04
C GLY A 828 23.27 -24.89 -19.40
N ALA A 829 23.23 -25.49 -18.20
CA ALA A 829 24.44 -25.83 -17.46
C ALA A 829 24.95 -27.22 -17.87
N HIS A 830 26.25 -27.36 -18.16
CA HIS A 830 26.89 -28.63 -18.55
C HIS A 830 28.28 -28.79 -17.94
N GLY A 831 28.60 -30.01 -17.52
CA GLY A 831 29.88 -30.37 -16.94
C GLY A 831 30.89 -30.91 -17.97
N VAL A 832 32.14 -30.48 -17.84
CA VAL A 832 33.28 -30.97 -18.63
C VAL A 832 34.43 -31.29 -17.67
N TRP A 833 35.02 -32.48 -17.77
CA TRP A 833 36.06 -32.91 -16.82
C TRP A 833 37.20 -33.69 -17.50
N GLY A 834 38.21 -34.05 -16.69
CA GLY A 834 39.33 -34.89 -17.12
C GLY A 834 40.10 -34.37 -18.33
N GLU A 835 40.50 -35.30 -19.21
CA GLU A 835 41.29 -34.98 -20.41
C GLU A 835 40.50 -34.17 -21.44
N ILE A 836 39.17 -34.31 -21.51
CA ILE A 836 38.34 -33.50 -22.42
C ILE A 836 38.40 -32.03 -22.02
N ARG A 837 38.22 -31.73 -20.73
CA ARG A 837 38.37 -30.36 -20.22
C ARG A 837 39.77 -29.81 -20.49
N LYS A 838 40.80 -30.62 -20.32
CA LYS A 838 42.19 -30.20 -20.56
C LYS A 838 42.43 -29.87 -22.03
N THR A 839 41.94 -30.67 -22.95
CA THR A 839 41.99 -30.36 -24.40
C THR A 839 41.19 -29.10 -24.71
N TRP A 840 39.97 -28.96 -24.18
CA TRP A 840 39.16 -27.75 -24.39
C TRP A 840 39.83 -26.48 -23.85
N ALA A 841 40.47 -26.56 -22.69
CA ALA A 841 41.25 -25.47 -22.10
C ALA A 841 42.44 -25.06 -22.98
N ALA A 842 43.16 -26.04 -23.55
CA ALA A 842 44.26 -25.78 -24.48
C ALA A 842 43.79 -25.13 -25.80
N LEU A 843 42.51 -25.28 -26.13
CA LEU A 843 41.85 -24.67 -27.28
C LEU A 843 41.20 -23.31 -26.94
N ASP A 844 41.59 -22.66 -25.85
CA ASP A 844 41.08 -21.34 -25.42
C ASP A 844 39.59 -21.34 -24.99
N TRP A 845 39.15 -22.45 -24.39
CA TRP A 845 37.84 -22.57 -23.72
C TRP A 845 36.66 -22.14 -24.62
N GLU A 846 35.71 -21.36 -24.09
CA GLU A 846 34.53 -20.88 -24.80
C GLU A 846 34.85 -19.89 -25.95
N LYS A 847 35.98 -19.18 -25.85
CA LYS A 847 36.48 -18.28 -26.92
C LYS A 847 37.04 -19.06 -28.09
N GLY A 848 37.49 -20.29 -27.82
CA GLY A 848 38.03 -21.24 -28.75
C GLY A 848 37.09 -21.66 -29.89
N PRO A 849 37.60 -22.52 -30.80
CA PRO A 849 36.84 -23.07 -31.91
C PRO A 849 35.69 -23.98 -31.44
N MET A 850 35.71 -24.43 -30.17
CA MET A 850 34.70 -25.34 -29.64
C MET A 850 33.44 -24.58 -29.22
N GLY A 851 33.58 -23.42 -28.57
CA GLY A 851 32.45 -22.72 -27.96
C GLY A 851 32.02 -23.35 -26.63
N TYR A 852 30.73 -23.31 -26.31
CA TYR A 852 30.17 -23.78 -25.05
C TYR A 852 29.74 -25.24 -25.09
N PRO A 853 29.90 -26.01 -23.99
CA PRO A 853 29.38 -27.36 -23.92
C PRO A 853 27.85 -27.36 -24.02
N VAL A 854 27.31 -28.32 -24.78
CA VAL A 854 25.87 -28.59 -24.92
C VAL A 854 25.47 -29.97 -24.37
N THR A 855 26.45 -30.73 -23.88
CA THR A 855 26.25 -31.97 -23.13
C THR A 855 27.18 -31.99 -21.93
N ASP A 856 26.79 -32.69 -20.87
CA ASP A 856 27.73 -33.23 -19.89
C ASP A 856 28.73 -34.19 -20.58
N GLU A 857 29.82 -34.57 -19.92
CA GLU A 857 30.71 -35.61 -20.45
C GLU A 857 30.01 -36.97 -20.37
N LEU A 858 29.73 -37.56 -21.52
CA LEU A 858 28.96 -38.80 -21.65
C LEU A 858 29.85 -39.98 -22.02
N THR A 859 29.43 -41.18 -21.64
CA THR A 859 29.99 -42.41 -22.22
C THR A 859 29.56 -42.48 -23.68
N THR A 860 30.52 -42.73 -24.58
CA THR A 860 30.21 -43.02 -25.98
C THR A 860 29.30 -44.24 -26.13
N PRO A 861 28.43 -44.28 -27.15
CA PRO A 861 27.50 -45.38 -27.37
C PRO A 861 28.13 -46.79 -27.40
N ASP A 862 29.37 -46.96 -27.86
CA ASP A 862 30.06 -48.25 -27.86
C ASP A 862 30.60 -48.69 -26.47
N GLY A 863 30.53 -47.82 -25.47
CA GLY A 863 30.99 -48.05 -24.10
C GLY A 863 32.49 -47.89 -23.87
N VAL A 864 33.27 -47.44 -24.86
CA VAL A 864 34.73 -47.40 -24.81
C VAL A 864 35.27 -46.03 -24.42
N GLY A 865 34.80 -44.98 -25.08
CA GLY A 865 35.27 -43.61 -24.92
C GLY A 865 34.34 -42.69 -24.13
N ARG A 866 34.78 -41.45 -23.96
CA ARG A 866 34.02 -40.31 -23.42
C ARG A 866 33.90 -39.21 -24.46
N TYR A 867 32.86 -38.38 -24.38
CA TYR A 867 32.74 -37.22 -25.25
C TYR A 867 31.94 -36.06 -24.64
N ASN A 868 32.22 -34.85 -25.12
CA ASN A 868 31.33 -33.69 -25.01
C ASN A 868 31.03 -33.14 -26.41
N HIS A 869 29.80 -32.66 -26.61
CA HIS A 869 29.46 -31.80 -27.74
C HIS A 869 29.48 -30.33 -27.31
N PHE A 870 29.77 -29.45 -28.27
CA PHE A 870 29.79 -28.01 -28.07
C PHE A 870 29.00 -27.27 -29.17
N ASP A 871 28.62 -26.02 -28.89
CA ASP A 871 27.64 -25.24 -29.65
C ASP A 871 28.14 -24.76 -31.03
N LYS A 872 29.45 -24.68 -31.27
CA LYS A 872 30.03 -24.33 -32.59
C LYS A 872 30.15 -25.53 -33.53
N ALA A 873 29.17 -26.44 -33.49
CA ALA A 873 29.16 -27.69 -34.26
C ALA A 873 30.50 -28.45 -34.14
N SER A 874 30.91 -28.68 -32.90
CA SER A 874 32.21 -29.21 -32.51
C SER A 874 32.08 -30.26 -31.41
N SER A 875 33.06 -31.13 -31.27
CA SER A 875 33.08 -32.19 -30.25
C SER A 875 34.49 -32.57 -29.89
N ILE A 876 34.67 -33.01 -28.65
CA ILE A 876 35.92 -33.61 -28.19
C ILE A 876 35.59 -35.03 -27.74
N TYR A 877 36.33 -36.01 -28.26
CA TYR A 877 36.21 -37.42 -27.91
C TYR A 877 37.50 -37.90 -27.29
N TRP A 878 37.40 -38.73 -26.26
CA TRP A 878 38.54 -39.33 -25.57
C TRP A 878 38.40 -40.84 -25.48
N THR A 879 39.50 -41.56 -25.67
CA THR A 879 39.65 -42.96 -25.27
C THR A 879 41.02 -43.18 -24.61
N PRO A 880 41.21 -44.26 -23.83
CA PRO A 880 42.54 -44.63 -23.33
C PRO A 880 43.57 -44.85 -24.45
N GLY A 881 43.14 -45.30 -25.63
CA GLY A 881 44.03 -45.64 -26.74
C GLY A 881 44.41 -44.47 -27.64
N THR A 882 43.57 -43.43 -27.72
CA THR A 882 43.79 -42.29 -28.61
C THR A 882 44.09 -40.99 -27.88
N GLY A 883 43.65 -40.81 -26.64
CA GLY A 883 43.63 -39.50 -25.97
C GLY A 883 42.43 -38.64 -26.42
N ALA A 884 42.37 -37.40 -25.91
CA ALA A 884 41.27 -36.46 -26.16
C ALA A 884 41.56 -35.60 -27.38
N HIS A 885 40.73 -35.70 -28.43
CA HIS A 885 40.90 -34.99 -29.69
C HIS A 885 39.62 -34.28 -30.11
N GLU A 886 39.77 -33.05 -30.60
CA GLU A 886 38.71 -32.23 -31.14
C GLU A 886 38.42 -32.52 -32.61
N VAL A 887 37.12 -32.50 -32.96
CA VAL A 887 36.62 -32.61 -34.33
C VAL A 887 35.50 -31.57 -34.49
N TYR A 888 35.59 -30.71 -35.50
CA TYR A 888 34.65 -29.61 -35.68
C TYR A 888 34.36 -29.28 -37.15
N GLY A 889 33.41 -28.39 -37.37
CA GLY A 889 33.02 -27.92 -38.70
C GLY A 889 32.57 -29.05 -39.63
N ALA A 890 32.93 -28.94 -40.91
CA ALA A 890 32.52 -29.87 -41.96
C ALA A 890 33.10 -31.28 -41.77
N ILE A 891 34.27 -31.41 -41.14
CA ILE A 891 34.88 -32.71 -40.81
C ILE A 891 33.99 -33.45 -39.81
N ARG A 892 33.57 -32.78 -38.74
CA ARG A 892 32.66 -33.36 -37.74
C ARG A 892 31.32 -33.75 -38.37
N GLN A 893 30.75 -32.88 -39.22
CA GLN A 893 29.48 -33.17 -39.91
C GLN A 893 29.58 -34.42 -40.79
N ARG A 894 30.72 -34.63 -41.47
CA ARG A 894 30.92 -35.85 -42.25
C ARG A 894 31.07 -37.06 -41.35
N TRP A 895 31.86 -36.97 -40.30
CA TRP A 895 32.05 -38.08 -39.35
C TRP A 895 30.75 -38.47 -38.64
N SER A 896 29.93 -37.50 -38.26
CA SER A 896 28.61 -37.76 -37.67
C SER A 896 27.68 -38.48 -38.64
N ALA A 897 27.66 -38.06 -39.91
CA ALA A 897 26.87 -38.72 -40.96
C ALA A 897 27.32 -40.17 -41.23
N LEU A 898 28.56 -40.51 -40.92
CA LEU A 898 29.09 -41.88 -41.02
C LEU A 898 28.81 -42.74 -39.78
N GLY A 899 28.21 -42.18 -38.73
CA GLY A 899 27.91 -42.88 -37.48
C GLY A 899 28.96 -42.71 -36.38
N TRP A 900 29.70 -41.60 -36.37
CA TRP A 900 30.62 -41.21 -35.30
C TRP A 900 31.69 -42.28 -35.01
N GLU A 901 31.98 -42.58 -33.74
CA GLU A 901 32.98 -43.55 -33.31
C GLU A 901 32.68 -44.98 -33.77
N ARG A 902 31.42 -45.29 -34.08
CA ARG A 902 31.01 -46.58 -34.67
C ARG A 902 31.15 -46.63 -36.19
N SER A 903 31.53 -45.53 -36.82
CA SER A 903 31.84 -45.52 -38.24
C SER A 903 33.06 -46.40 -38.54
N TYR A 904 33.26 -46.73 -39.82
CA TYR A 904 34.42 -47.49 -40.25
C TYR A 904 35.76 -46.76 -39.99
N LEU A 905 35.73 -45.47 -39.64
CA LEU A 905 36.90 -44.67 -39.31
C LEU A 905 37.33 -44.83 -37.83
N GLY A 906 36.40 -45.16 -36.93
CA GLY A 906 36.64 -45.25 -35.48
C GLY A 906 36.78 -43.89 -34.81
N TYR A 907 37.53 -43.85 -33.70
CA TYR A 907 37.79 -42.65 -32.91
C TYR A 907 38.82 -41.70 -33.55
N PRO A 908 38.73 -40.38 -33.29
CA PRO A 908 39.78 -39.45 -33.68
C PRO A 908 41.09 -39.76 -32.93
N ARG A 909 42.21 -39.68 -33.65
CA ARG A 909 43.58 -39.85 -33.10
C ARG A 909 44.44 -38.59 -33.24
N SER A 910 43.89 -37.55 -33.86
CA SER A 910 44.49 -36.22 -33.92
C SER A 910 43.41 -35.14 -33.77
N GLY A 911 43.81 -34.00 -33.22
CA GLY A 911 43.14 -32.73 -33.47
C GLY A 911 43.19 -32.33 -34.95
N GLU A 912 42.53 -31.24 -35.30
CA GLU A 912 42.47 -30.79 -36.70
C GLU A 912 43.78 -30.07 -37.08
N PHE A 913 44.48 -30.57 -38.09
CA PHE A 913 45.75 -30.01 -38.56
C PHE A 913 45.72 -29.62 -40.04
N THR A 914 46.63 -28.73 -40.43
CA THR A 914 46.77 -28.26 -41.81
C THR A 914 47.59 -29.26 -42.64
N PHE A 915 47.16 -29.52 -43.87
CA PHE A 915 47.93 -30.26 -44.87
C PHE A 915 47.87 -29.52 -46.23
N ASP A 916 48.63 -30.01 -47.22
CA ASP A 916 48.66 -29.39 -48.55
C ASP A 916 47.27 -29.47 -49.23
N GLY A 917 46.57 -28.32 -49.26
CA GLY A 917 45.24 -28.18 -49.84
C GLY A 917 44.08 -28.01 -48.84
N GLY A 918 44.27 -28.15 -47.53
CA GLY A 918 43.15 -28.00 -46.58
C GLY A 918 43.41 -28.37 -45.11
N ARG A 919 42.35 -28.79 -44.43
CA ARG A 919 42.34 -29.20 -43.01
C ARG A 919 41.99 -30.67 -42.89
N ARG A 920 42.49 -31.36 -41.86
CA ARG A 920 42.35 -32.81 -41.71
C ARG A 920 42.30 -33.24 -40.26
N ASN A 921 41.44 -34.22 -39.97
CA ASN A 921 41.55 -35.07 -38.78
C ASN A 921 41.90 -36.50 -39.19
N ASP A 922 42.81 -37.10 -38.45
CA ASP A 922 43.06 -38.53 -38.52
C ASP A 922 42.20 -39.28 -37.50
N PHE A 923 41.71 -40.44 -37.92
CA PHE A 923 40.97 -41.41 -37.12
C PHE A 923 41.74 -42.73 -37.03
N GLN A 924 41.31 -43.64 -36.15
CA GLN A 924 41.95 -44.94 -35.92
C GLN A 924 42.19 -45.71 -37.22
N PHE A 925 41.20 -45.74 -38.11
CA PHE A 925 41.23 -46.56 -39.34
C PHE A 925 41.18 -45.75 -40.64
N GLY A 926 41.19 -44.42 -40.56
CA GLY A 926 41.24 -43.57 -41.74
C GLY A 926 41.42 -42.09 -41.42
N TYR A 927 41.02 -41.23 -42.32
CA TYR A 927 41.06 -39.77 -42.14
C TYR A 927 39.88 -39.09 -42.84
N ILE A 928 39.61 -37.85 -42.45
CA ILE A 928 38.69 -36.95 -43.16
C ILE A 928 39.42 -35.64 -43.45
N GLN A 929 39.35 -35.19 -44.71
CA GLN A 929 39.92 -33.95 -45.20
C GLN A 929 38.81 -32.99 -45.61
N TRP A 930 38.98 -31.72 -45.26
CA TRP A 930 38.17 -30.60 -45.75
C TRP A 930 39.04 -29.67 -46.60
N TYR A 931 38.50 -29.22 -47.73
CA TYR A 931 39.12 -28.27 -48.64
C TYR A 931 38.38 -26.93 -48.63
N PRO A 932 39.07 -25.79 -48.84
CA PRO A 932 38.45 -24.46 -48.87
C PRO A 932 37.31 -24.28 -49.88
N ASN A 933 37.27 -25.11 -50.94
CA ASN A 933 36.17 -25.11 -51.91
C ASN A 933 34.89 -25.83 -51.42
N GLY A 934 34.86 -26.26 -50.15
CA GLY A 934 33.74 -26.96 -49.52
C GLY A 934 33.77 -28.49 -49.68
N THR A 935 34.75 -29.04 -50.39
CA THR A 935 34.87 -30.49 -50.58
C THR A 935 35.28 -31.17 -49.28
N VAL A 936 34.58 -32.24 -48.89
CA VAL A 936 34.93 -33.11 -47.76
C VAL A 936 35.13 -34.54 -48.25
N ILE A 937 36.28 -35.14 -47.95
CA ILE A 937 36.63 -36.50 -48.38
C ILE A 937 37.04 -37.33 -47.16
N ASP A 938 36.38 -38.46 -46.98
CA ASP A 938 36.73 -39.53 -46.02
C ASP A 938 37.42 -40.70 -46.74
N ARG A 939 38.50 -41.23 -46.15
CA ARG A 939 39.19 -42.43 -46.67
C ARG A 939 39.69 -43.33 -45.56
N ARG A 940 39.71 -44.63 -45.82
CA ARG A 940 40.40 -45.62 -44.99
C ARG A 940 41.91 -45.56 -45.27
N TRP A 941 42.73 -45.91 -44.27
CA TRP A 941 44.18 -46.08 -44.44
C TRP A 941 44.54 -47.12 -45.49
#